data_AF-A0A1A2BEC4-F1
#
_entry.id   AF-A0A1A2BEC4-F1
#
_cell.length_a   1.000
_cell.length_b   1.000
_cell.length_c   1.000
_cell.angle_alpha   90.00
_cell.angle_beta   90.00
_cell.angle_gamma   90.00
#
_symmetry.space_group_name_H-M   'P 1'
#
loop_
_entity.id
_entity.type
_entity.pdbx_description
1 polymer ?
#
loop_
_entity_poly.entity_id
_entity_poly.type
_entity_poly.pdbx_seq_one_letter_code
_entity_poly.pdbx_strand_id
1 'polypeptide(L)'
;MQDVTGATATSLEPTGRDDLVDQLNAAATRFVWWWPTAIALLLLGLLTMPFGLLVWVLGGVGCIWLYLNDQARRTVVLFYDVHDDAHSWFDSVTTQWRWLIESQQVRRIVQSGDVVGTSAFKVNSGASALVNTIAATASTSVKNKHLATNIAVPSITAGNSALYLLPDRLLIREGKRYSDIDYQALRTFQKKQRFIESSSPPRDALQVDRTWQIVNVKGGPDRRYKNNRMLPIMLYGRLLITSASGLFWMIQISRADAAEPLAQIISAAPAQLDGGTHRVVAPAQGQPPTQAAPGAEKPPAVASPVWPVTQHPAPERPAATPSFIQRSLLTRAISDHLAAGQVFTAVDLETTGLYPLADRIVEIGLVKFRGDGQILDEFATLVNNPGSSPDAMMLHQIDDTDLVGAPMIDHVLPEAFAFMTGTVVVAHNLDFEAGFLASSAQRNGLKLPRLTGVCMLQAARRQLDSRAYSLMSLYKSATGEWPEAKHAALGDARAVRKVLLWMLRTAPEPLHLTLGAIPAPTTLPAPQPCAISCRPLPLTRASVASLLDSFPQSSTPRGGEPAEIDRYRTLVDECIDDGRLLLEEDSALSSQARRTRLNGTQLRSLHYEAWQSRFGEDADRDWTTLTPGRRRQMWFLADELGLPDVASEIDAAINQCSELPLPPQARYLRGIRVGILGRGPELDDLRACAEDHGASIARNITKSVAWVATATPDANDAPHRAARTHQVPMLAPGLARQRLDEAIRDAEKKALERQHADDERAAQRMARDEYWRPTWRPTELDYDPPPLYNNY
;
A
#
# COMPACT_ATOMS: atom_id res chain seq x y z
N MET A 1 15.31 13.41 0.50
CA MET A 1 15.16 12.18 -0.31
C MET A 1 14.52 11.14 0.59
N GLN A 2 13.49 10.47 0.10
CA GLN A 2 12.81 9.36 0.77
C GLN A 2 13.40 8.04 0.25
N ASP A 3 13.40 7.04 1.12
CA ASP A 3 13.70 5.67 0.71
C ASP A 3 12.60 5.17 -0.23
N VAL A 4 13.00 4.63 -1.38
CA VAL A 4 12.09 4.03 -2.35
C VAL A 4 12.37 2.54 -2.52
N THR A 5 13.12 1.93 -1.61
CA THR A 5 13.23 0.47 -1.53
C THR A 5 12.00 -0.02 -0.79
N GLY A 6 11.19 -0.88 -1.43
CA GLY A 6 9.96 -1.42 -0.84
C GLY A 6 10.25 -2.40 0.30
N ALA A 7 9.37 -3.39 0.49
CA ALA A 7 9.59 -4.44 1.47
C ALA A 7 10.92 -5.16 1.18
N THR A 8 11.75 -5.25 2.22
CA THR A 8 12.99 -6.01 2.22
C THR A 8 12.72 -7.50 2.11
N ALA A 9 13.69 -8.32 1.69
CA ALA A 9 13.53 -9.77 1.71
C ALA A 9 13.26 -10.34 3.13
N THR A 10 13.54 -9.56 4.18
CA THR A 10 13.24 -9.91 5.58
C THR A 10 11.75 -9.75 5.92
N SER A 11 11.03 -8.92 5.17
CA SER A 11 9.60 -8.61 5.36
C SER A 11 8.70 -9.29 4.32
N LEU A 12 9.28 -10.02 3.36
CA LEU A 12 8.53 -10.78 2.36
C LEU A 12 8.32 -12.21 2.83
N GLU A 13 7.07 -12.66 2.91
CA GLU A 13 6.75 -14.07 3.14
C GLU A 13 6.99 -14.88 1.87
N PRO A 14 7.66 -16.05 1.95
CA PRO A 14 7.82 -16.95 0.81
C PRO A 14 6.46 -17.40 0.27
N THR A 15 6.35 -17.48 -1.05
CA THR A 15 5.06 -17.79 -1.71
C THR A 15 4.95 -19.26 -2.16
N GLY A 16 6.07 -19.98 -2.27
CA GLY A 16 6.11 -21.36 -2.76
C GLY A 16 5.94 -22.47 -1.71
N ARG A 17 5.53 -23.67 -2.16
CA ARG A 17 5.39 -24.91 -1.35
C ARG A 17 6.71 -25.68 -1.11
N ASP A 18 7.79 -25.31 -1.80
CA ASP A 18 9.07 -26.03 -1.75
C ASP A 18 10.05 -25.39 -0.74
N ASP A 19 10.81 -26.23 -0.01
CA ASP A 19 11.81 -25.82 0.99
C ASP A 19 13.04 -25.06 0.41
N LEU A 20 13.01 -24.62 -0.85
CA LEU A 20 14.15 -23.98 -1.54
C LEU A 20 14.63 -22.72 -0.81
N VAL A 21 13.70 -21.84 -0.43
CA VAL A 21 14.01 -20.59 0.29
C VAL A 21 14.63 -20.90 1.65
N ASP A 22 14.12 -21.90 2.36
CA ASP A 22 14.66 -22.35 3.63
C ASP A 22 16.05 -22.95 3.50
N GLN A 23 16.29 -23.77 2.47
CA GLN A 23 17.61 -24.33 2.17
C GLN A 23 18.62 -23.23 1.81
N LEU A 24 18.22 -22.22 1.02
CA LEU A 24 19.05 -21.08 0.67
C LEU A 24 19.37 -20.20 1.89
N ASN A 25 18.39 -19.96 2.76
CA ASN A 25 18.57 -19.24 4.02
C ASN A 25 19.50 -20.01 4.98
N ALA A 26 19.36 -21.34 5.07
CA ALA A 26 20.26 -22.20 5.85
C ALA A 26 21.67 -22.20 5.27
N ALA A 27 21.82 -22.27 3.95
CA ALA A 27 23.12 -22.24 3.27
C ALA A 27 23.83 -20.88 3.44
N ALA A 28 23.08 -19.78 3.42
CA ALA A 28 23.59 -18.42 3.59
C ALA A 28 24.07 -18.11 5.01
N THR A 29 23.49 -18.76 6.02
CA THR A 29 23.82 -18.57 7.44
C THR A 29 24.95 -19.47 7.95
N ARG A 30 25.33 -20.52 7.21
CA ARG A 30 26.44 -21.42 7.58
C ARG A 30 27.79 -20.68 7.73
N PHE A 31 28.47 -20.95 8.84
CA PHE A 31 29.82 -20.44 9.13
C PHE A 31 30.87 -21.06 8.20
N VAL A 32 31.91 -20.29 7.88
CA VAL A 32 32.98 -20.68 6.94
C VAL A 32 34.23 -20.99 7.75
N TRP A 33 34.61 -22.27 7.81
CA TRP A 33 35.69 -22.77 8.65
C TRP A 33 37.05 -22.74 7.99
N TRP A 34 37.15 -22.68 6.66
CA TRP A 34 38.47 -22.79 6.01
C TRP A 34 39.42 -21.62 6.35
N TRP A 35 38.92 -20.39 6.47
CA TRP A 35 39.79 -19.21 6.66
C TRP A 35 40.28 -19.03 8.11
N PRO A 36 39.48 -19.26 9.18
CA PRO A 36 40.01 -19.25 10.54
C PRO A 36 41.00 -20.40 10.76
N THR A 37 40.72 -21.57 10.18
CA THR A 37 41.63 -22.72 10.23
C THR A 37 42.93 -22.43 9.47
N ALA A 38 42.88 -21.76 8.31
CA ALA A 38 44.08 -21.34 7.59
C ALA A 38 44.94 -20.35 8.39
N ILE A 39 44.33 -19.37 9.07
CA ILE A 39 45.04 -18.42 9.94
C ILE A 39 45.66 -19.15 11.14
N ALA A 40 44.92 -20.06 11.78
CA ALA A 40 45.42 -20.85 12.90
C ALA A 40 46.61 -21.72 12.50
N LEU A 41 46.55 -22.37 11.32
CA LEU A 41 47.64 -23.18 10.78
C LEU A 41 48.86 -22.35 10.37
N LEU A 42 48.65 -21.15 9.82
CA LEU A 42 49.72 -20.20 9.53
C LEU A 42 50.48 -19.83 10.81
N LEU A 43 49.76 -19.41 11.85
CA LEU A 43 50.32 -19.03 13.15
C LEU A 43 51.01 -20.21 13.85
N LEU A 44 50.40 -21.40 13.82
CA LEU A 44 50.95 -22.61 14.43
C LEU A 44 52.25 -23.05 13.75
N GLY A 45 52.33 -23.00 12.42
CA GLY A 45 53.56 -23.30 11.70
C GLY A 45 54.65 -22.26 11.98
N LEU A 46 54.30 -20.97 12.10
CA LEU A 46 55.27 -19.93 12.48
C LEU A 46 55.86 -20.17 13.88
N LEU A 47 55.04 -20.61 14.84
CA LEU A 47 55.44 -20.88 16.23
C LEU A 47 56.30 -22.15 16.40
N THR A 48 56.23 -23.08 15.44
CA THR A 48 56.83 -24.42 15.56
C THR A 48 58.05 -24.64 14.66
N MET A 49 58.69 -23.56 14.20
CA MET A 49 59.89 -23.65 13.36
C MET A 49 61.05 -24.37 14.10
N PRO A 50 61.83 -25.23 13.40
CA PRO A 50 61.83 -25.46 11.95
C PRO A 50 60.79 -26.48 11.44
N PHE A 51 60.07 -27.19 12.32
CA PHE A 51 59.08 -28.21 11.95
C PHE A 51 57.79 -27.62 11.36
N GLY A 52 57.59 -26.31 11.49
CA GLY A 52 56.44 -25.57 10.97
C GLY A 52 56.20 -25.72 9.46
N LEU A 53 57.24 -25.98 8.67
CA LEU A 53 57.09 -26.26 7.23
C LEU A 53 56.23 -27.50 6.97
N LEU A 54 56.37 -28.54 7.79
CA LEU A 54 55.59 -29.77 7.66
C LEU A 54 54.12 -29.54 8.09
N VAL A 55 53.91 -28.67 9.09
CA VAL A 55 52.58 -28.22 9.52
C VAL A 55 51.85 -27.46 8.40
N TRP A 56 52.55 -26.62 7.65
CA TRP A 56 51.94 -25.91 6.51
C TRP A 56 51.62 -26.82 5.34
N VAL A 57 52.47 -27.80 5.02
CA VAL A 57 52.20 -28.76 3.92
C VAL A 57 50.99 -29.63 4.26
N LEU A 58 50.94 -30.23 5.45
CA LEU A 58 49.82 -31.07 5.87
C LEU A 58 48.54 -30.26 6.14
N GLY A 59 48.68 -29.11 6.80
CA GLY A 59 47.59 -28.19 7.07
C GLY A 59 46.99 -27.59 5.79
N GLY A 60 47.81 -27.34 4.77
CA GLY A 60 47.38 -26.85 3.47
C GLY A 60 46.40 -27.80 2.78
N VAL A 61 46.66 -29.11 2.82
CA VAL A 61 45.74 -30.14 2.28
C VAL A 61 44.41 -30.13 3.05
N GLY A 62 44.46 -30.04 4.37
CA GLY A 62 43.27 -29.91 5.22
C GLY A 62 42.46 -28.63 4.94
N CYS A 63 43.13 -27.51 4.70
CA CYS A 63 42.50 -26.24 4.30
C CYS A 63 41.83 -26.34 2.92
N ILE A 64 42.45 -27.01 1.94
CA ILE A 64 41.85 -27.25 0.63
C ILE A 64 40.58 -28.11 0.78
N TRP A 65 40.65 -29.18 1.57
CA TRP A 65 39.48 -30.00 1.84
C TRP A 65 38.35 -29.23 2.56
N LEU A 66 38.69 -28.45 3.60
CA LEU A 66 37.74 -27.59 4.31
C LEU A 66 37.12 -26.54 3.39
N TYR A 67 37.92 -25.94 2.51
CA TYR A 67 37.44 -25.00 1.51
C TYR A 67 36.41 -25.66 0.59
N LEU A 68 36.72 -26.84 0.03
CA LEU A 68 35.81 -27.56 -0.86
C LEU A 68 34.53 -28.01 -0.14
N ASN A 69 34.64 -28.51 1.09
CA ASN A 69 33.50 -28.92 1.90
C ASN A 69 32.63 -27.72 2.33
N ASP A 70 33.23 -26.58 2.68
CA ASP A 70 32.50 -25.35 2.96
C ASP A 70 31.74 -24.83 1.73
N GLN A 71 32.31 -24.94 0.52
CA GLN A 71 31.59 -24.63 -0.71
C GLN A 71 30.41 -25.57 -0.92
N ALA A 72 30.64 -26.89 -0.86
CA ALA A 72 29.60 -27.90 -1.06
C ALA A 72 28.44 -27.75 -0.06
N ARG A 73 28.72 -27.41 1.20
CA ARG A 73 27.69 -27.19 2.23
C ARG A 73 26.93 -25.88 2.07
N ARG A 74 27.43 -24.93 1.29
CA ARG A 74 26.84 -23.59 1.17
C ARG A 74 26.18 -23.35 -0.18
N THR A 75 26.17 -24.34 -1.06
CA THR A 75 25.56 -24.27 -2.39
C THR A 75 24.37 -25.22 -2.47
N VAL A 76 23.20 -24.68 -2.81
CA VAL A 76 21.99 -25.44 -3.16
C VAL A 76 21.99 -25.63 -4.67
N VAL A 77 21.83 -26.87 -5.14
CA VAL A 77 21.84 -27.19 -6.57
C VAL A 77 20.41 -27.47 -7.03
N LEU A 78 19.96 -26.73 -8.03
CA LEU A 78 18.63 -26.84 -8.61
C LEU A 78 18.76 -27.30 -10.06
N PHE A 79 18.16 -28.45 -10.36
CA PHE A 79 18.11 -29.01 -11.71
C PHE A 79 16.73 -28.81 -12.30
N TYR A 80 16.69 -28.14 -13.45
CA TYR A 80 15.51 -28.01 -14.27
C TYR A 80 15.53 -29.09 -15.35
N ASP A 81 14.46 -29.88 -15.43
CA ASP A 81 14.20 -30.77 -16.57
C ASP A 81 13.37 -30.00 -17.60
N VAL A 82 13.92 -29.86 -18.80
CA VAL A 82 13.53 -28.79 -19.73
C VAL A 82 12.64 -29.35 -20.82
N HIS A 83 11.33 -29.42 -20.61
CA HIS A 83 10.33 -29.80 -21.62
C HIS A 83 9.19 -28.74 -21.67
N ASP A 84 8.62 -28.51 -22.86
CA ASP A 84 7.41 -27.71 -23.15
C ASP A 84 7.47 -26.17 -23.18
N ASP A 85 6.33 -25.54 -23.50
CA ASP A 85 6.11 -24.13 -23.86
C ASP A 85 6.64 -23.10 -22.83
N ALA A 86 6.71 -23.47 -21.55
CA ALA A 86 7.33 -22.69 -20.47
C ALA A 86 8.82 -22.37 -20.77
N HIS A 87 9.51 -23.26 -21.48
CA HIS A 87 10.88 -23.05 -21.94
C HIS A 87 11.00 -21.91 -22.95
N SER A 88 10.06 -21.81 -23.90
CA SER A 88 10.12 -20.80 -24.97
C SER A 88 10.00 -19.36 -24.43
N TRP A 89 9.18 -19.19 -23.38
CA TRP A 89 9.08 -17.94 -22.66
C TRP A 89 10.37 -17.63 -21.88
N PHE A 90 10.92 -18.60 -21.13
CA PHE A 90 12.13 -18.37 -20.34
C PHE A 90 13.37 -18.09 -21.21
N ASP A 91 13.49 -18.74 -22.37
CA ASP A 91 14.50 -18.43 -23.38
C ASP A 91 14.34 -17.01 -23.92
N SER A 92 13.09 -16.58 -24.11
CA SER A 92 12.78 -15.20 -24.51
C SER A 92 13.17 -14.20 -23.41
N VAL A 93 12.91 -14.50 -22.13
CA VAL A 93 13.38 -13.69 -20.98
C VAL A 93 14.90 -13.59 -21.01
N THR A 94 15.60 -14.71 -21.18
CA THR A 94 17.07 -14.76 -21.21
C THR A 94 17.65 -13.98 -22.40
N THR A 95 16.97 -14.05 -23.55
CA THR A 95 17.35 -13.31 -24.76
C THR A 95 17.17 -11.81 -24.55
N GLN A 96 16.01 -11.37 -24.07
CA GLN A 96 15.73 -9.96 -23.81
C GLN A 96 16.60 -9.41 -22.66
N TRP A 97 17.04 -10.24 -21.71
CA TRP A 97 17.94 -9.82 -20.63
C TRP A 97 19.26 -9.23 -21.13
N ARG A 98 19.67 -9.56 -22.37
CA ARG A 98 20.85 -8.95 -23.01
C ARG A 98 20.76 -7.44 -23.10
N TRP A 99 19.56 -6.86 -23.19
CA TRP A 99 19.37 -5.41 -23.15
C TRP A 99 19.97 -4.77 -21.88
N LEU A 100 19.88 -5.45 -20.73
CA LEU A 100 20.54 -5.00 -19.50
C LEU A 100 22.05 -5.27 -19.50
N ILE A 101 22.47 -6.43 -19.99
CA ILE A 101 23.90 -6.84 -19.99
C ILE A 101 24.73 -5.95 -20.92
N GLU A 102 24.17 -5.59 -22.07
CA GLU A 102 24.83 -4.77 -23.09
C GLU A 102 24.76 -3.26 -22.78
N SER A 103 23.97 -2.86 -21.78
CA SER A 103 23.91 -1.47 -21.34
C SER A 103 25.16 -1.12 -20.53
N GLN A 104 25.83 -0.02 -20.91
CA GLN A 104 27.07 0.43 -20.27
C GLN A 104 26.83 0.83 -18.80
N GLN A 105 25.66 1.37 -18.50
CA GLN A 105 25.24 1.70 -17.15
C GLN A 105 23.86 1.13 -16.84
N VAL A 106 23.81 0.37 -15.76
CA VAL A 106 22.59 -0.07 -15.09
C VAL A 106 22.71 0.32 -13.61
N ARG A 107 21.66 0.95 -13.07
CA ARG A 107 21.64 1.45 -11.70
C ARG A 107 20.31 1.08 -11.04
N ARG A 108 20.33 0.76 -9.75
CA ARG A 108 19.13 0.69 -8.93
C ARG A 108 18.90 2.05 -8.28
N ILE A 109 17.71 2.61 -8.41
CA ILE A 109 17.31 3.81 -7.68
C ILE A 109 16.85 3.35 -6.29
N VAL A 110 17.49 3.88 -5.25
CA VAL A 110 17.23 3.50 -3.85
C VAL A 110 16.60 4.62 -3.05
N GLN A 111 16.84 5.88 -3.42
CA GLN A 111 16.16 7.02 -2.84
C GLN A 111 15.79 8.00 -3.93
N SER A 112 14.67 8.69 -3.74
CA SER A 112 14.24 9.78 -4.62
C SER A 112 13.75 10.95 -3.76
N GLY A 113 13.91 12.18 -4.21
CA GLY A 113 13.34 13.33 -3.52
C GLY A 113 13.29 14.55 -4.40
N ASP A 114 12.17 15.26 -4.32
CA ASP A 114 11.96 16.44 -5.14
C ASP A 114 12.92 17.58 -4.75
N VAL A 115 13.34 18.34 -5.76
CA VAL A 115 14.17 19.53 -5.55
C VAL A 115 13.27 20.69 -5.17
N VAL A 116 13.26 20.95 -3.87
CA VAL A 116 12.38 21.90 -3.21
C VAL A 116 13.21 23.13 -2.83
N GLY A 117 13.30 24.11 -3.73
CA GLY A 117 13.68 25.51 -3.42
C GLY A 117 14.23 26.21 -4.64
N THR A 118 14.03 27.52 -4.80
CA THR A 118 14.73 28.28 -5.86
C THR A 118 16.25 28.18 -5.68
N SER A 119 16.74 28.14 -4.44
CA SER A 119 18.15 27.90 -4.17
C SER A 119 18.56 26.49 -4.60
N ALA A 120 17.84 25.45 -4.13
CA ALA A 120 18.10 24.06 -4.46
C ALA A 120 18.03 23.76 -5.97
N PHE A 121 17.03 24.31 -6.67
CA PHE A 121 16.88 24.22 -8.13
C PHE A 121 18.10 24.78 -8.86
N LYS A 122 18.61 25.94 -8.44
CA LYS A 122 19.79 26.57 -9.02
C LYS A 122 21.04 25.71 -8.86
N VAL A 123 21.31 25.21 -7.66
CA VAL A 123 22.52 24.39 -7.39
C VAL A 123 22.45 22.97 -7.94
N ASN A 124 21.24 22.43 -8.18
CA ASN A 124 21.03 21.10 -8.74
C ASN A 124 20.74 21.13 -10.25
N SER A 125 21.33 22.08 -10.97
CA SER A 125 21.30 22.13 -12.45
C SER A 125 19.90 22.19 -13.07
N GLY A 126 18.91 22.68 -12.32
CA GLY A 126 17.51 22.74 -12.75
C GLY A 126 16.75 21.41 -12.69
N ALA A 127 17.26 20.41 -11.97
CA ALA A 127 16.56 19.14 -11.76
C ALA A 127 15.24 19.34 -10.99
N SER A 128 14.20 18.62 -11.38
CA SER A 128 12.91 18.56 -10.64
C SER A 128 12.96 17.58 -9.46
N ALA A 129 13.81 16.55 -9.55
CA ALA A 129 14.02 15.55 -8.51
C ALA A 129 15.48 15.10 -8.47
N LEU A 130 15.94 14.72 -7.29
CA LEU A 130 17.21 14.06 -7.05
C LEU A 130 16.98 12.58 -6.78
N VAL A 131 17.89 11.77 -7.29
CA VAL A 131 17.89 10.33 -7.04
C VAL A 131 19.22 9.91 -6.44
N ASN A 132 19.15 9.00 -5.47
CA ASN A 132 20.30 8.25 -5.01
C ASN A 132 20.26 6.87 -5.68
N THR A 133 21.39 6.46 -6.21
CA THR A 133 21.48 5.23 -7.01
C THR A 133 22.65 4.38 -6.58
N ILE A 134 22.48 3.06 -6.74
CA ILE A 134 23.54 2.08 -6.54
C ILE A 134 23.81 1.43 -7.89
N ALA A 135 25.09 1.27 -8.25
CA ALA A 135 25.46 0.55 -9.46
C ALA A 135 24.90 -0.88 -9.42
N ALA A 136 24.27 -1.30 -10.52
CA ALA A 136 23.70 -2.62 -10.67
C ALA A 136 24.44 -3.38 -11.78
N THR A 137 24.61 -4.69 -11.61
CA THR A 137 25.25 -5.57 -12.59
C THR A 137 24.26 -6.64 -13.00
N ALA A 138 23.96 -6.72 -14.30
CA ALA A 138 23.16 -7.77 -14.88
C ALA A 138 24.04 -8.91 -15.41
N SER A 139 23.59 -10.15 -15.26
CA SER A 139 24.26 -11.34 -15.78
C SER A 139 23.26 -12.47 -16.06
N THR A 140 23.61 -13.37 -16.98
CA THR A 140 22.91 -14.66 -17.18
C THR A 140 23.64 -15.84 -16.53
N SER A 141 24.87 -15.62 -16.04
CA SER A 141 25.60 -16.59 -15.24
C SER A 141 25.23 -16.41 -13.77
N VAL A 142 24.79 -17.49 -13.11
CA VAL A 142 24.54 -17.51 -11.67
C VAL A 142 25.86 -17.28 -10.94
N LYS A 143 26.17 -16.03 -10.63
CA LYS A 143 27.22 -15.66 -9.66
C LYS A 143 26.65 -15.64 -8.23
N ASN A 144 25.76 -16.57 -7.92
CA ASN A 144 25.27 -16.75 -6.56
C ASN A 144 26.13 -17.81 -5.86
N LYS A 145 26.72 -17.46 -4.71
CA LYS A 145 27.51 -18.40 -3.90
C LYS A 145 26.65 -19.53 -3.30
N HIS A 146 25.33 -19.33 -3.25
CA HIS A 146 24.38 -20.21 -2.58
C HIS A 146 23.45 -20.98 -3.50
N LEU A 147 23.40 -20.64 -4.79
CA LEU A 147 22.53 -21.28 -5.76
C LEU A 147 23.36 -21.68 -6.98
N ALA A 148 23.27 -22.94 -7.40
CA ALA A 148 23.82 -23.44 -8.65
C ALA A 148 22.69 -24.07 -9.48
N THR A 149 22.65 -23.75 -10.77
CA THR A 149 21.62 -24.24 -11.70
C THR A 149 22.28 -24.84 -12.95
N ASN A 150 21.60 -25.79 -13.59
CA ASN A 150 22.02 -26.32 -14.89
C ASN A 150 21.69 -25.40 -16.08
N ILE A 151 20.80 -24.43 -15.87
CA ILE A 151 20.39 -23.43 -16.85
C ILE A 151 21.01 -22.06 -16.55
N ALA A 152 21.10 -21.20 -17.58
CA ALA A 152 21.48 -19.81 -17.41
C ALA A 152 20.30 -19.03 -16.79
N VAL A 153 20.56 -18.28 -15.72
CA VAL A 153 19.53 -17.57 -14.95
C VAL A 153 19.77 -16.08 -15.08
N PRO A 154 18.85 -15.34 -15.72
CA PRO A 154 18.87 -13.89 -15.75
C PRO A 154 18.85 -13.32 -14.34
N SER A 155 19.82 -12.46 -14.03
CA SER A 155 20.00 -11.90 -12.70
C SER A 155 20.47 -10.46 -12.76
N ILE A 156 20.13 -9.70 -11.73
CA ILE A 156 20.62 -8.33 -11.50
C ILE A 156 20.98 -8.15 -10.02
N THR A 157 22.20 -7.68 -9.75
CA THR A 157 22.70 -7.44 -8.39
C THR A 157 22.99 -5.96 -8.19
N ALA A 158 22.49 -5.37 -7.11
CA ALA A 158 22.72 -3.98 -6.74
C ALA A 158 23.01 -3.89 -5.23
N GLY A 159 24.28 -3.65 -4.89
CA GLY A 159 24.73 -3.66 -3.48
C GLY A 159 24.52 -5.03 -2.83
N ASN A 160 23.82 -5.05 -1.69
CA ASN A 160 23.53 -6.28 -0.95
C ASN A 160 22.29 -7.03 -1.47
N SER A 161 21.53 -6.45 -2.39
CA SER A 161 20.30 -7.04 -2.91
C SER A 161 20.48 -7.59 -4.33
N ALA A 162 19.77 -8.66 -4.68
CA ALA A 162 19.78 -9.23 -6.02
C ALA A 162 18.42 -9.83 -6.40
N LEU A 163 18.11 -9.82 -7.69
CA LEU A 163 17.00 -10.55 -8.29
C LEU A 163 17.55 -11.67 -9.17
N TYR A 164 16.94 -12.85 -9.11
CA TYR A 164 17.21 -13.98 -9.99
C TYR A 164 15.87 -14.45 -10.58
N LEU A 165 15.78 -14.42 -11.90
CA LEU A 165 14.59 -14.85 -12.63
C LEU A 165 14.75 -16.34 -12.96
N LEU A 166 14.08 -17.19 -12.19
CA LEU A 166 14.04 -18.63 -12.45
C LEU A 166 12.87 -18.95 -13.40
N PRO A 167 12.83 -20.10 -14.08
CA PRO A 167 11.73 -20.45 -14.97
C PRO A 167 10.35 -20.43 -14.33
N ASP A 168 10.27 -20.72 -13.03
CA ASP A 168 9.03 -20.89 -12.27
C ASP A 168 8.73 -19.71 -11.33
N ARG A 169 9.74 -18.96 -10.89
CA ARG A 169 9.57 -17.88 -9.89
C ARG A 169 10.66 -16.80 -9.94
N LEU A 170 10.39 -15.66 -9.32
CA LEU A 170 11.39 -14.62 -9.06
C LEU A 170 11.99 -14.79 -7.67
N LEU A 171 13.29 -15.11 -7.58
CA LEU A 171 14.01 -15.20 -6.32
C LEU A 171 14.68 -13.86 -5.97
N ILE A 172 14.44 -13.38 -4.76
CA ILE A 172 14.96 -12.12 -4.22
C ILE A 172 15.95 -12.43 -3.11
N ARG A 173 17.12 -11.79 -3.16
CA ARG A 173 18.15 -11.88 -2.12
C ARG A 173 18.40 -10.52 -1.52
N GLU A 174 18.51 -10.45 -0.20
CA GLU A 174 18.99 -9.29 0.52
C GLU A 174 19.96 -9.68 1.64
N GLY A 175 21.23 -9.32 1.46
CA GLY A 175 22.29 -9.79 2.35
C GLY A 175 22.38 -11.31 2.36
N LYS A 176 22.06 -11.92 3.51
CA LYS A 176 22.04 -13.38 3.74
C LYS A 176 20.62 -13.98 3.74
N ARG A 177 19.60 -13.19 3.41
CA ARG A 177 18.20 -13.64 3.37
C ARG A 177 17.72 -13.79 1.93
N TYR A 178 16.88 -14.78 1.71
CA TYR A 178 16.19 -15.09 0.46
C TYR A 178 14.69 -15.14 0.68
N SER A 179 13.93 -14.74 -0.33
CA SER A 179 12.48 -14.87 -0.46
C SER A 179 12.13 -15.02 -1.94
N ASP A 180 10.95 -15.51 -2.27
CA ASP A 180 10.48 -15.76 -3.64
C ASP A 180 9.09 -15.20 -3.90
N ILE A 181 8.85 -14.83 -5.17
CA ILE A 181 7.57 -14.30 -5.64
C ILE A 181 7.20 -14.94 -6.98
N ASP A 182 5.95 -15.37 -7.11
CA ASP A 182 5.39 -15.85 -8.36
C ASP A 182 5.28 -14.75 -9.41
N TYR A 183 5.53 -15.10 -10.68
CA TYR A 183 5.47 -14.12 -11.77
C TYR A 183 4.10 -13.45 -11.93
N GLN A 184 3.00 -14.14 -11.61
CA GLN A 184 1.65 -13.57 -11.66
C GLN A 184 1.43 -12.44 -10.64
N ALA A 185 2.15 -12.46 -9.53
CA ALA A 185 2.10 -11.42 -8.51
C ALA A 185 2.95 -10.20 -8.86
N LEU A 186 3.76 -10.30 -9.92
CA LEU A 186 4.58 -9.19 -10.40
C LEU A 186 3.76 -8.23 -11.27
N ARG A 187 4.09 -6.96 -11.16
CA ARG A 187 3.69 -5.90 -12.07
C ARG A 187 4.96 -5.20 -12.54
N THR A 188 5.08 -4.99 -13.84
CA THR A 188 6.21 -4.26 -14.41
C THR A 188 5.76 -3.00 -15.12
N PHE A 189 6.55 -1.95 -14.98
CA PHE A 189 6.30 -0.65 -15.60
C PHE A 189 7.57 -0.14 -16.25
N GLN A 190 7.44 0.46 -17.43
CA GLN A 190 8.57 1.01 -18.17
C GLN A 190 8.31 2.45 -18.57
N LYS A 191 9.35 3.29 -18.56
CA LYS A 191 9.31 4.62 -19.18
C LYS A 191 10.69 5.10 -19.61
N LYS A 192 10.71 6.06 -20.54
CA LYS A 192 11.90 6.84 -20.89
C LYS A 192 11.95 8.10 -20.03
N GLN A 193 13.09 8.36 -19.41
CA GLN A 193 13.27 9.46 -18.45
C GLN A 193 14.47 10.33 -18.85
N ARG A 194 14.30 11.66 -18.80
CA ARG A 194 15.41 12.62 -18.92
C ARG A 194 16.22 12.64 -17.63
N PHE A 195 17.53 12.52 -17.73
CA PHE A 195 18.45 12.47 -16.61
C PHE A 195 19.63 13.39 -16.84
N ILE A 196 19.90 14.27 -15.87
CA ILE A 196 21.05 15.18 -15.91
C ILE A 196 22.27 14.41 -15.41
N GLU A 197 23.22 14.12 -16.30
CA GLU A 197 24.42 13.37 -15.94
C GLU A 197 25.54 14.35 -15.54
N SER A 198 25.93 14.30 -14.28
CA SER A 198 26.97 15.17 -13.71
C SER A 198 28.39 14.65 -13.96
N SER A 199 28.48 13.35 -14.29
CA SER A 199 29.72 12.66 -14.63
C SER A 199 29.87 12.47 -16.14
N SER A 200 30.82 11.66 -16.59
CA SER A 200 30.95 11.35 -18.01
C SER A 200 29.75 10.50 -18.47
N PRO A 201 28.94 10.96 -19.43
CA PRO A 201 27.77 10.21 -19.87
C PRO A 201 28.19 8.90 -20.55
N PRO A 202 27.38 7.84 -20.41
CA PRO A 202 27.64 6.60 -21.12
C PRO A 202 27.38 6.78 -22.62
N ARG A 203 28.16 6.08 -23.44
CA ARG A 203 28.21 6.22 -24.91
C ARG A 203 26.98 5.65 -25.60
N ASP A 204 26.26 4.77 -24.93
CA ASP A 204 25.04 4.11 -25.40
C ASP A 204 23.75 4.84 -25.00
N ALA A 205 23.84 5.87 -24.15
CA ALA A 205 22.71 6.74 -23.84
C ALA A 205 22.58 7.86 -24.87
N LEU A 206 21.33 8.18 -25.25
CA LEU A 206 21.03 9.26 -26.16
C LEU A 206 21.04 10.60 -25.42
N GLN A 207 21.93 11.52 -25.78
CA GLN A 207 21.88 12.89 -25.27
C GLN A 207 20.73 13.64 -25.97
N VAL A 208 19.75 14.11 -25.21
CA VAL A 208 18.56 14.81 -25.73
C VAL A 208 18.60 16.32 -25.53
N ASP A 209 19.34 16.80 -24.53
CA ASP A 209 19.43 18.23 -24.22
C ASP A 209 20.71 18.53 -23.40
N ARG A 210 20.89 19.78 -22.96
CA ARG A 210 21.95 20.21 -22.03
C ARG A 210 21.43 21.25 -21.04
N THR A 211 21.98 21.24 -19.82
CA THR A 211 21.72 22.24 -18.78
C THR A 211 23.04 22.80 -18.25
N TRP A 212 23.01 23.87 -17.45
CA TRP A 212 24.18 24.36 -16.73
C TRP A 212 24.26 23.71 -15.35
N GLN A 213 25.48 23.46 -14.85
CA GLN A 213 25.67 22.88 -13.52
C GLN A 213 25.01 23.75 -12.45
N ILE A 214 25.10 25.07 -12.59
CA ILE A 214 24.35 26.03 -11.77
C ILE A 214 23.47 26.88 -12.69
N VAL A 215 22.15 26.77 -12.54
CA VAL A 215 21.20 27.53 -13.36
C VAL A 215 20.73 28.78 -12.63
N ASN A 216 20.22 29.77 -13.37
CA ASN A 216 19.41 30.85 -12.82
C ASN A 216 17.92 30.42 -12.75
N VAL A 217 17.04 31.30 -12.26
CA VAL A 217 15.59 30.99 -12.10
C VAL A 217 14.91 30.64 -13.43
N LYS A 218 15.47 31.09 -14.57
CA LYS A 218 14.95 30.83 -15.92
C LYS A 218 15.64 29.64 -16.61
N GLY A 219 16.47 28.87 -15.91
CA GLY A 219 17.19 27.71 -16.47
C GLY A 219 18.45 28.04 -17.27
N GLY A 220 18.79 29.33 -17.44
CA GLY A 220 20.03 29.76 -18.09
C GLY A 220 21.24 29.72 -17.16
N PRO A 221 22.47 30.02 -17.64
CA PRO A 221 23.65 30.01 -16.79
C PRO A 221 23.58 31.07 -15.68
N ASP A 222 23.88 30.70 -14.43
CA ASP A 222 24.16 31.68 -13.39
C ASP A 222 25.56 32.26 -13.59
N ARG A 223 25.61 33.52 -14.04
CA ARG A 223 26.84 34.24 -14.41
C ARG A 223 27.71 34.63 -13.22
N ARG A 224 27.26 34.42 -11.98
CA ARG A 224 28.06 34.67 -10.77
C ARG A 224 29.16 33.64 -10.56
N TYR A 225 29.07 32.48 -11.23
CA TYR A 225 30.03 31.39 -11.11
C TYR A 225 30.94 31.32 -12.34
N LYS A 226 32.23 31.62 -12.15
CA LYS A 226 33.24 31.71 -13.23
C LYS A 226 33.51 30.37 -13.94
N ASN A 227 33.33 29.24 -13.25
CA ASN A 227 33.59 27.89 -13.77
C ASN A 227 32.30 27.04 -13.83
N ASN A 228 31.20 27.63 -14.28
CA ASN A 228 29.93 26.93 -14.44
C ASN A 228 29.93 26.13 -15.75
N ARG A 229 30.08 24.80 -15.68
CA ARG A 229 30.11 23.94 -16.88
C ARG A 229 28.70 23.50 -17.29
N MET A 230 28.53 23.15 -18.56
CA MET A 230 27.30 22.51 -19.04
C MET A 230 27.31 21.01 -18.72
N LEU A 231 26.16 20.50 -18.31
CA LEU A 231 25.89 19.08 -18.08
C LEU A 231 24.95 18.54 -19.18
N PRO A 232 25.22 17.34 -19.72
CA PRO A 232 24.34 16.70 -20.67
C PRO A 232 23.06 16.19 -20.00
N ILE A 233 21.92 16.34 -20.68
CA ILE A 233 20.67 15.67 -20.34
C ILE A 233 20.54 14.46 -21.27
N MET A 234 20.59 13.29 -20.66
CA MET A 234 20.56 12.00 -21.32
C MET A 234 19.16 11.39 -21.19
N LEU A 235 18.76 10.57 -22.17
CA LEU A 235 17.55 9.77 -22.10
C LEU A 235 17.91 8.36 -21.61
N TYR A 236 17.38 7.99 -20.46
CA TYR A 236 17.53 6.68 -19.85
C TYR A 236 16.21 5.90 -19.90
N GLY A 237 16.30 4.59 -19.95
CA GLY A 237 15.17 3.69 -19.73
C GLY A 237 14.99 3.46 -18.24
N ARG A 238 13.75 3.34 -17.78
CA ARG A 238 13.43 3.01 -16.39
C ARG A 238 12.48 1.83 -16.38
N LEU A 239 12.87 0.77 -15.68
CA LEU A 239 12.09 -0.44 -15.46
C LEU A 239 11.79 -0.55 -13.98
N LEU A 240 10.51 -0.59 -13.62
CA LEU A 240 10.03 -0.87 -12.27
C LEU A 240 9.45 -2.29 -12.25
N ILE A 241 9.84 -3.08 -11.25
CA ILE A 241 9.27 -4.39 -10.95
C ILE A 241 8.72 -4.30 -9.52
N THR A 242 7.42 -4.55 -9.36
CA THR A 242 6.73 -4.43 -8.08
C THR A 242 5.78 -5.61 -7.82
N SER A 243 5.39 -5.85 -6.57
CA SER A 243 4.35 -6.81 -6.19
C SER A 243 3.47 -6.29 -5.05
N ALA A 244 2.27 -6.84 -4.90
CA ALA A 244 1.38 -6.55 -3.77
C ALA A 244 1.97 -7.02 -2.43
N SER A 245 2.79 -8.07 -2.44
CA SER A 245 3.53 -8.56 -1.27
C SER A 245 4.64 -7.60 -0.82
N GLY A 246 4.96 -6.57 -1.60
CA GLY A 246 5.84 -5.48 -1.21
C GLY A 246 7.18 -5.40 -1.94
N LEU A 247 7.44 -6.25 -2.95
CA LEU A 247 8.62 -6.07 -3.81
C LEU A 247 8.55 -4.70 -4.49
N PHE A 248 9.65 -3.96 -4.48
CA PHE A 248 9.78 -2.73 -5.25
C PHE A 248 11.23 -2.55 -5.73
N TRP A 249 11.45 -2.71 -7.02
CA TRP A 249 12.76 -2.63 -7.67
C TRP A 249 12.73 -1.71 -8.88
N MET A 250 13.45 -0.59 -8.76
CA MET A 250 13.50 0.44 -9.79
C MET A 250 14.89 0.47 -10.42
N ILE A 251 14.95 0.10 -11.69
CA ILE A 251 16.16 -0.04 -12.49
C ILE A 251 16.21 1.10 -13.50
N GLN A 252 17.31 1.84 -13.51
CA GLN A 252 17.63 2.85 -14.50
C GLN A 252 18.70 2.29 -15.45
N ILE A 253 18.44 2.41 -16.75
CA ILE A 253 19.21 1.78 -17.83
C ILE A 253 19.63 2.85 -18.83
N SER A 254 20.92 2.89 -19.16
CA SER A 254 21.49 3.87 -20.11
C SER A 254 20.85 3.79 -21.50
N ARG A 255 20.58 2.58 -22.00
CA ARG A 255 19.79 2.37 -23.22
C ARG A 255 18.31 2.62 -22.96
N ALA A 256 17.77 3.68 -23.57
CA ALA A 256 16.38 4.12 -23.35
C ALA A 256 15.31 3.13 -23.86
N ASP A 257 15.67 2.30 -24.82
CA ASP A 257 14.87 1.26 -25.46
C ASP A 257 14.92 -0.09 -24.72
N ALA A 258 15.86 -0.29 -23.79
CA ALA A 258 16.04 -1.56 -23.08
C ALA A 258 14.88 -1.92 -22.13
N ALA A 259 14.21 -0.93 -21.54
CA ALA A 259 13.22 -1.17 -20.48
C ALA A 259 11.91 -1.79 -20.99
N GLU A 260 11.50 -1.45 -22.21
CA GLU A 260 10.24 -1.89 -22.82
C GLU A 260 10.17 -3.39 -23.11
N PRO A 261 11.11 -4.01 -23.84
CA PRO A 261 11.05 -5.46 -24.11
C PRO A 261 11.16 -6.29 -22.83
N LEU A 262 11.88 -5.81 -21.82
CA LEU A 262 12.00 -6.45 -20.51
C LEU A 262 10.69 -6.42 -19.73
N ALA A 263 10.00 -5.28 -19.69
CA ALA A 263 8.69 -5.18 -19.05
C ALA A 263 7.67 -6.10 -19.74
N GLN A 264 7.62 -6.07 -21.07
CA GLN A 264 6.70 -6.91 -21.84
C GLN A 264 6.91 -8.39 -21.58
N ILE A 265 8.16 -8.89 -21.63
CA ILE A 265 8.40 -10.33 -21.45
C ILE A 265 8.15 -10.80 -20.03
N ILE A 266 8.45 -9.99 -19.01
CA ILE A 266 8.18 -10.35 -17.61
C ILE A 266 6.67 -10.36 -17.34
N SER A 267 5.93 -9.39 -17.88
CA SER A 267 4.47 -9.34 -17.75
C SER A 267 3.75 -10.44 -18.54
N ALA A 268 4.37 -10.97 -19.59
CA ALA A 268 3.84 -12.07 -20.41
C ALA A 268 4.15 -13.46 -19.83
N ALA A 269 4.50 -13.57 -18.55
CA ALA A 269 4.72 -14.85 -17.90
C ALA A 269 3.45 -15.71 -17.93
N PRO A 270 3.53 -17.00 -18.34
CA PRO A 270 2.36 -17.84 -18.48
C PRO A 270 1.74 -18.19 -17.11
N ALA A 271 0.42 -18.33 -17.08
CA ALA A 271 -0.35 -18.55 -15.84
C ALA A 271 -0.10 -19.93 -15.22
N GLN A 272 0.23 -20.94 -16.01
CA GLN A 272 0.51 -22.28 -15.54
C GLN A 272 1.92 -22.67 -15.96
N LEU A 273 2.90 -22.12 -15.25
CA LEU A 273 4.24 -22.69 -15.21
C LEU A 273 4.13 -23.90 -14.26
N ASP A 274 3.62 -25.04 -14.76
CA ASP A 274 3.81 -26.29 -14.04
C ASP A 274 5.31 -26.39 -13.83
N GLY A 275 5.76 -26.30 -12.57
CA GLY A 275 7.17 -26.32 -12.23
C GLY A 275 7.74 -27.63 -12.74
N GLY A 276 8.30 -27.61 -13.96
CA GLY A 276 8.83 -28.80 -14.62
C GLY A 276 9.63 -29.58 -13.60
N THR A 277 9.33 -30.87 -13.44
CA THR A 277 9.76 -31.71 -12.31
C THR A 277 11.19 -31.38 -11.87
N HIS A 278 11.32 -30.50 -10.88
CA HIS A 278 12.62 -29.97 -10.48
C HIS A 278 13.06 -30.76 -9.26
N ARG A 279 14.17 -31.48 -9.41
CA ARG A 279 14.78 -32.17 -8.27
C ARG A 279 15.69 -31.20 -7.55
N VAL A 280 15.28 -30.77 -6.36
CA VAL A 280 16.19 -30.15 -5.40
C VAL A 280 17.11 -31.26 -4.88
N VAL A 281 18.36 -31.28 -5.35
CA VAL A 281 19.34 -32.25 -4.90
C VAL A 281 20.02 -31.70 -3.66
N ALA A 282 19.76 -32.31 -2.50
CA ALA A 282 20.53 -32.04 -1.29
C ALA A 282 22.04 -32.23 -1.59
N PRO A 283 22.94 -31.38 -1.07
CA PRO A 283 24.34 -31.40 -1.45
C PRO A 283 24.95 -32.79 -1.25
N ALA A 284 25.29 -33.44 -2.37
CA ALA A 284 25.88 -34.77 -2.40
C ALA A 284 27.30 -34.73 -1.80
N GLN A 285 27.58 -35.69 -0.94
CA GLN A 285 28.92 -35.92 -0.42
C GLN A 285 29.83 -36.46 -1.54
N GLY A 286 30.66 -35.58 -2.09
CA GLY A 286 31.96 -35.89 -2.70
C GLY A 286 31.99 -36.65 -4.03
N GLN A 287 32.17 -35.92 -5.15
CA GLN A 287 32.98 -36.39 -6.28
C GLN A 287 33.37 -35.22 -7.22
N PRO A 288 34.59 -35.19 -7.79
CA PRO A 288 35.11 -34.04 -8.53
C PRO A 288 34.78 -34.10 -10.05
N PRO A 289 34.57 -32.95 -10.73
CA PRO A 289 34.29 -32.93 -12.17
C PRO A 289 35.57 -32.89 -13.03
N THR A 290 35.49 -33.56 -14.18
CA THR A 290 36.55 -33.71 -15.19
C THR A 290 36.47 -32.60 -16.27
N GLN A 291 37.60 -32.41 -16.95
CA GLN A 291 38.06 -31.30 -17.82
C GLN A 291 37.13 -30.77 -18.92
N ALA A 292 37.26 -29.46 -19.20
CA ALA A 292 36.68 -28.74 -20.32
C ALA A 292 37.62 -28.68 -21.55
N ALA A 293 37.05 -28.70 -22.76
CA ALA A 293 37.75 -28.51 -24.04
C ALA A 293 37.54 -27.08 -24.61
N PRO A 294 38.46 -26.52 -25.42
CA PRO A 294 38.43 -25.12 -25.86
C PRO A 294 37.96 -24.94 -27.31
N GLY A 295 37.38 -23.77 -27.61
CA GLY A 295 37.37 -23.16 -28.94
C GLY A 295 36.01 -22.64 -29.43
N ALA A 296 35.91 -21.33 -29.66
CA ALA A 296 35.12 -20.74 -30.75
C ALA A 296 35.43 -19.24 -30.90
N GLU A 297 35.88 -18.87 -32.09
CA GLU A 297 36.25 -17.52 -32.53
C GLU A 297 35.05 -16.58 -32.75
N LYS A 298 35.35 -15.29 -32.87
CA LYS A 298 34.42 -14.15 -32.96
C LYS A 298 34.20 -13.74 -34.44
N PRO A 299 32.97 -13.53 -34.94
CA PRO A 299 32.75 -12.97 -36.27
C PRO A 299 32.70 -11.42 -36.28
N PRO A 300 32.91 -10.78 -37.46
CA PRO A 300 33.21 -9.35 -37.57
C PRO A 300 31.97 -8.45 -37.76
N ALA A 301 32.19 -7.15 -37.57
CA ALA A 301 31.17 -6.10 -37.56
C ALA A 301 30.75 -5.63 -38.97
N VAL A 302 29.45 -5.33 -39.14
CA VAL A 302 28.89 -4.68 -40.34
C VAL A 302 28.20 -3.37 -39.92
N ALA A 303 28.42 -2.31 -40.70
CA ALA A 303 27.98 -0.94 -40.45
C ALA A 303 26.51 -0.69 -40.81
N SER A 304 25.85 0.22 -40.09
CA SER A 304 24.45 0.64 -40.30
C SER A 304 24.33 1.83 -41.25
N PRO A 305 23.25 1.93 -42.06
CA PRO A 305 23.00 3.08 -42.92
C PRO A 305 22.24 4.21 -42.19
N VAL A 306 22.48 5.44 -42.65
CA VAL A 306 21.89 6.70 -42.16
C VAL A 306 20.61 7.02 -42.93
N TRP A 307 19.56 7.50 -42.24
CA TRP A 307 18.36 8.09 -42.85
C TRP A 307 18.19 9.55 -42.42
N PRO A 308 17.70 10.47 -43.29
CA PRO A 308 17.68 11.90 -43.01
C PRO A 308 16.44 12.35 -42.22
N VAL A 309 16.64 13.39 -41.41
CA VAL A 309 15.66 14.05 -40.53
C VAL A 309 14.90 15.14 -41.29
N THR A 310 13.57 15.13 -41.25
CA THR A 310 12.73 16.30 -41.58
C THR A 310 12.10 16.86 -40.31
N GLN A 311 12.31 18.17 -40.07
CA GLN A 311 11.80 18.93 -38.92
C GLN A 311 10.38 19.43 -39.17
N HIS A 312 9.47 19.26 -38.21
CA HIS A 312 8.21 20.01 -38.13
C HIS A 312 8.30 21.07 -37.01
N PRO A 313 7.81 22.30 -37.22
CA PRO A 313 7.86 23.37 -36.22
C PRO A 313 6.80 23.18 -35.12
N ALA A 314 7.10 23.70 -33.93
CA ALA A 314 6.30 23.58 -32.71
C ALA A 314 4.97 24.36 -32.78
N PRO A 315 3.88 23.88 -32.15
CA PRO A 315 2.61 24.59 -32.14
C PRO A 315 2.62 25.78 -31.15
N GLU A 316 2.07 26.91 -31.59
CA GLU A 316 1.83 28.11 -30.78
C GLU A 316 0.69 27.91 -29.75
N ARG A 317 0.75 28.64 -28.63
CA ARG A 317 -0.25 28.59 -27.54
C ARG A 317 -1.59 29.20 -27.98
N PRO A 318 -2.74 28.51 -27.82
CA PRO A 318 -4.05 29.09 -28.10
C PRO A 318 -4.49 30.08 -27.01
N ALA A 319 -5.23 31.11 -27.42
CA ALA A 319 -5.86 32.12 -26.56
C ALA A 319 -6.92 31.52 -25.62
N ALA A 320 -7.10 32.12 -24.44
CA ALA A 320 -7.95 31.61 -23.36
C ALA A 320 -9.45 31.63 -23.71
N THR A 321 -10.05 30.44 -23.82
CA THR A 321 -11.51 30.23 -23.84
C THR A 321 -12.09 30.55 -22.45
N PRO A 322 -13.26 31.20 -22.33
CA PRO A 322 -13.90 31.39 -21.02
C PRO A 322 -14.21 30.03 -20.37
N SER A 323 -13.72 29.84 -19.14
CA SER A 323 -13.95 28.62 -18.33
C SER A 323 -15.44 28.48 -17.97
N PHE A 324 -15.99 27.27 -18.05
CA PHE A 324 -17.36 26.96 -17.62
C PHE A 324 -17.54 27.03 -16.09
N ILE A 325 -16.43 26.93 -15.35
CA ILE A 325 -16.37 27.18 -13.91
C ILE A 325 -15.83 28.58 -13.67
N GLN A 326 -16.66 29.45 -13.09
CA GLN A 326 -16.28 30.77 -12.62
C GLN A 326 -15.58 30.65 -11.26
N ARG A 327 -14.34 31.13 -11.18
CA ARG A 327 -13.53 31.01 -9.97
C ARG A 327 -14.02 31.96 -8.86
N SER A 328 -14.24 31.41 -7.68
CA SER A 328 -14.55 32.10 -6.43
C SER A 328 -13.41 31.91 -5.44
N LEU A 329 -13.09 32.95 -4.68
CA LEU A 329 -12.05 32.91 -3.64
C LEU A 329 -12.70 32.73 -2.28
N LEU A 330 -12.08 31.91 -1.44
CA LEU A 330 -12.37 31.82 -0.01
C LEU A 330 -11.59 32.92 0.72
N THR A 331 -12.30 33.88 1.29
CA THR A 331 -11.77 35.14 1.83
C THR A 331 -12.36 35.48 3.19
N ARG A 332 -11.65 36.25 4.01
CA ARG A 332 -12.17 36.88 5.23
C ARG A 332 -12.81 38.25 4.95
N ALA A 333 -12.63 38.79 3.75
CA ALA A 333 -13.34 40.00 3.32
C ALA A 333 -14.84 39.72 3.27
N ILE A 334 -15.61 40.58 3.93
CA ILE A 334 -17.07 40.43 4.04
C ILE A 334 -17.69 40.49 2.64
N SER A 335 -18.56 39.52 2.35
CA SER A 335 -19.40 39.46 1.16
C SER A 335 -20.80 38.94 1.52
N ASP A 336 -21.75 39.02 0.58
CA ASP A 336 -23.10 38.46 0.74
C ASP A 336 -23.13 36.92 0.71
N HIS A 337 -21.98 36.26 0.56
CA HIS A 337 -21.86 34.81 0.38
C HIS A 337 -21.06 34.18 1.52
N LEU A 338 -21.61 34.15 2.73
CA LEU A 338 -21.02 33.44 3.86
C LEU A 338 -20.81 31.96 3.49
N ALA A 339 -19.57 31.47 3.55
CA ALA A 339 -19.21 30.13 3.07
C ALA A 339 -19.92 29.02 3.86
N ALA A 340 -20.11 29.21 5.18
CA ALA A 340 -20.85 28.28 6.04
C ALA A 340 -22.32 28.10 5.61
N GLY A 341 -22.92 29.10 4.94
CA GLY A 341 -24.29 29.05 4.45
C GLY A 341 -24.44 28.48 3.03
N GLN A 342 -23.36 28.04 2.40
CA GLN A 342 -23.37 27.50 1.03
C GLN A 342 -23.50 25.98 1.01
N VAL A 343 -23.94 25.47 -0.14
CA VAL A 343 -23.84 24.06 -0.50
C VAL A 343 -22.68 23.89 -1.46
N PHE A 344 -21.81 22.93 -1.16
CA PHE A 344 -20.61 22.62 -1.91
C PHE A 344 -20.72 21.23 -2.55
N THR A 345 -20.03 21.05 -3.67
CA THR A 345 -19.70 19.73 -4.20
C THR A 345 -18.19 19.60 -4.27
N ALA A 346 -17.61 18.78 -3.39
CA ALA A 346 -16.19 18.41 -3.51
C ALA A 346 -16.03 17.43 -4.68
N VAL A 347 -15.03 17.65 -5.51
CA VAL A 347 -14.74 16.87 -6.72
C VAL A 347 -13.28 16.46 -6.71
N ASP A 348 -13.04 15.20 -7.05
CA ASP A 348 -11.73 14.65 -7.35
C ASP A 348 -11.85 13.68 -8.53
N LEU A 349 -10.80 13.58 -9.34
CA LEU A 349 -10.75 12.78 -10.56
C LEU A 349 -9.45 12.00 -10.62
N GLU A 350 -9.54 10.72 -10.96
CA GLU A 350 -8.37 9.94 -11.38
C GLU A 350 -8.36 9.83 -12.90
N THR A 351 -7.18 9.89 -13.49
CA THR A 351 -7.02 10.12 -14.93
C THR A 351 -5.90 9.26 -15.51
N THR A 352 -5.92 9.01 -16.82
CA THR A 352 -4.87 8.26 -17.51
C THR A 352 -3.52 8.98 -17.55
N GLY A 353 -3.49 10.29 -17.28
CA GLY A 353 -2.30 11.13 -17.36
C GLY A 353 -2.63 12.57 -16.99
N LEU A 354 -1.72 13.51 -17.23
CA LEU A 354 -1.83 14.88 -16.70
C LEU A 354 -2.38 15.90 -17.70
N TYR A 355 -2.64 15.51 -18.95
CA TYR A 355 -2.99 16.42 -20.04
C TYR A 355 -4.45 16.25 -20.48
N PRO A 356 -5.38 17.13 -20.07
CA PRO A 356 -6.82 16.98 -20.33
C PRO A 356 -7.22 16.73 -21.78
N LEU A 357 -6.49 17.31 -22.74
CA LEU A 357 -6.75 17.17 -24.17
C LEU A 357 -6.38 15.78 -24.72
N ALA A 358 -5.33 15.16 -24.18
CA ALA A 358 -4.80 13.87 -24.64
C ALA A 358 -5.32 12.71 -23.78
N ASP A 359 -5.40 12.92 -22.47
CA ASP A 359 -5.73 11.91 -21.45
C ASP A 359 -7.24 11.82 -21.18
N ARG A 360 -7.64 10.82 -20.41
CA ARG A 360 -9.03 10.50 -20.10
C ARG A 360 -9.24 10.36 -18.59
N ILE A 361 -10.48 10.55 -18.16
CA ILE A 361 -10.92 10.32 -16.77
C ILE A 361 -11.18 8.82 -16.60
N VAL A 362 -10.62 8.20 -15.55
CA VAL A 362 -10.82 6.78 -15.21
C VAL A 362 -11.64 6.59 -13.92
N GLU A 363 -11.76 7.61 -13.09
CA GLU A 363 -12.64 7.60 -11.92
C GLU A 363 -13.13 9.02 -11.62
N ILE A 364 -14.37 9.12 -11.11
CA ILE A 364 -14.96 10.36 -10.61
C ILE A 364 -15.47 10.14 -9.20
N GLY A 365 -15.12 11.04 -8.28
CA GLY A 365 -15.66 11.09 -6.92
C GLY A 365 -16.25 12.46 -6.60
N LEU A 366 -17.50 12.49 -6.16
CA LEU A 366 -18.25 13.70 -5.82
C LEU A 366 -18.87 13.56 -4.42
N VAL A 367 -18.72 14.60 -3.61
CA VAL A 367 -19.35 14.69 -2.28
C VAL A 367 -20.10 16.00 -2.18
N LYS A 368 -21.42 15.95 -2.05
CA LYS A 368 -22.27 17.12 -1.86
C LYS A 368 -22.52 17.34 -0.38
N PHE A 369 -22.25 18.54 0.11
CA PHE A 369 -22.35 18.85 1.53
C PHE A 369 -22.68 20.32 1.77
N ARG A 370 -23.25 20.60 2.94
CA ARG A 370 -23.50 21.96 3.40
C ARG A 370 -22.30 22.46 4.22
N GLY A 371 -22.06 23.77 4.22
CA GLY A 371 -20.94 24.40 4.92
C GLY A 371 -20.92 24.18 6.45
N ASP A 372 -22.02 23.73 7.06
CA ASP A 372 -22.10 23.30 8.46
C ASP A 372 -21.53 21.88 8.70
N GLY A 373 -21.31 21.12 7.63
CA GLY A 373 -20.74 19.79 7.64
C GLY A 373 -21.72 18.67 7.27
N GLN A 374 -23.01 18.92 7.12
CA GLN A 374 -23.97 17.88 6.72
C GLN A 374 -23.64 17.34 5.32
N ILE A 375 -23.45 16.03 5.18
CA ILE A 375 -23.39 15.36 3.86
C ILE A 375 -24.82 15.27 3.34
N LEU A 376 -25.02 15.72 2.10
CA LEU A 376 -26.32 15.69 1.43
C LEU A 376 -26.43 14.51 0.46
N ASP A 377 -25.34 14.21 -0.26
CA ASP A 377 -25.29 13.10 -1.23
C ASP A 377 -23.84 12.80 -1.63
N GLU A 378 -23.59 11.61 -2.16
CA GLU A 378 -22.30 11.19 -2.72
C GLU A 378 -22.48 10.45 -4.05
N PHE A 379 -21.54 10.62 -4.95
CA PHE A 379 -21.51 9.93 -6.23
C PHE A 379 -20.08 9.51 -6.55
N ALA A 380 -19.87 8.24 -6.89
CA ALA A 380 -18.57 7.76 -7.32
C ALA A 380 -18.69 6.61 -8.32
N THR A 381 -17.86 6.65 -9.37
CA THR A 381 -17.78 5.57 -10.35
C THR A 381 -16.44 5.58 -11.07
N LEU A 382 -15.94 4.38 -11.38
CA LEU A 382 -14.97 4.15 -12.44
C LEU A 382 -15.58 4.51 -13.80
N VAL A 383 -14.72 4.82 -14.76
CA VAL A 383 -15.08 5.18 -16.13
C VAL A 383 -14.24 4.36 -17.08
N ASN A 384 -14.88 3.71 -18.06
CA ASN A 384 -14.20 2.83 -19.00
C ASN A 384 -13.36 3.61 -20.04
N ASN A 385 -12.16 4.01 -19.64
CA ASN A 385 -11.14 4.67 -20.46
C ASN A 385 -9.76 4.02 -20.21
N PRO A 386 -9.49 2.83 -20.78
CA PRO A 386 -8.22 2.13 -20.57
C PRO A 386 -7.03 2.90 -21.16
N GLY A 387 -5.83 2.51 -20.74
CA GLY A 387 -4.57 3.11 -21.21
C GLY A 387 -4.02 4.18 -20.27
N SER A 388 -4.20 4.01 -18.96
CA SER A 388 -3.49 4.84 -17.98
C SER A 388 -1.97 4.75 -18.16
N SER A 389 -1.32 5.90 -18.10
CA SER A 389 0.14 5.98 -18.05
C SER A 389 0.66 5.28 -16.79
N PRO A 390 1.89 4.74 -16.81
CA PRO A 390 2.46 4.08 -15.64
C PRO A 390 2.52 4.95 -14.37
N ASP A 391 2.74 6.26 -14.53
CA ASP A 391 2.79 7.20 -13.41
C ASP A 391 1.38 7.43 -12.81
N ALA A 392 0.35 7.48 -13.65
CA ALA A 392 -1.04 7.54 -13.21
C ALA A 392 -1.46 6.24 -12.49
N MET A 393 -1.20 5.07 -13.09
CA MET A 393 -1.50 3.77 -12.47
C MET A 393 -0.79 3.59 -11.13
N MET A 394 0.46 4.08 -10.99
CA MET A 394 1.19 4.04 -9.73
C MET A 394 0.52 4.90 -8.64
N LEU A 395 -0.08 6.02 -9.05
CA LEU A 395 -0.76 6.92 -8.14
C LEU A 395 -2.10 6.33 -7.69
N HIS A 396 -2.97 6.05 -8.65
CA HIS A 396 -4.37 5.71 -8.40
C HIS A 396 -4.64 4.21 -8.31
N GLN A 397 -3.72 3.33 -8.68
CA GLN A 397 -3.87 1.86 -8.57
C GLN A 397 -5.11 1.29 -9.28
N ILE A 398 -5.54 1.90 -10.40
CA ILE A 398 -6.61 1.38 -11.26
C ILE A 398 -5.92 0.79 -12.48
N ASP A 399 -6.20 -0.46 -12.81
CA ASP A 399 -5.76 -1.07 -14.06
C ASP A 399 -6.89 -1.17 -15.10
N ASP A 400 -6.54 -1.52 -16.34
CA ASP A 400 -7.53 -1.62 -17.42
C ASP A 400 -8.57 -2.73 -17.16
N THR A 401 -8.25 -3.74 -16.34
CA THR A 401 -9.19 -4.81 -15.98
C THR A 401 -10.25 -4.32 -14.98
N ASP A 402 -9.89 -3.35 -14.13
CA ASP A 402 -10.83 -2.65 -13.26
C ASP A 402 -11.83 -1.78 -14.03
N LEU A 403 -11.51 -1.39 -15.26
CA LEU A 403 -12.37 -0.56 -16.08
C LEU A 403 -13.39 -1.38 -16.90
N VAL A 404 -13.23 -2.70 -16.94
CA VAL A 404 -14.15 -3.60 -17.65
C VAL A 404 -15.54 -3.54 -17.00
N GLY A 405 -16.55 -3.23 -17.82
CA GLY A 405 -17.94 -3.13 -17.38
C GLY A 405 -18.28 -1.82 -16.66
N ALA A 406 -17.33 -0.90 -16.50
CA ALA A 406 -17.59 0.46 -16.02
C ALA A 406 -18.34 1.29 -17.10
N PRO A 407 -19.12 2.31 -16.70
CA PRO A 407 -19.83 3.17 -17.65
C PRO A 407 -18.87 3.99 -18.51
N MET A 408 -19.31 4.31 -19.72
CA MET A 408 -18.62 5.25 -20.60
C MET A 408 -18.82 6.70 -20.11
N ILE A 409 -17.85 7.57 -20.39
CA ILE A 409 -17.81 8.95 -19.87
C ILE A 409 -19.01 9.80 -20.31
N ASP A 410 -19.60 9.51 -21.47
CA ASP A 410 -20.79 10.18 -22.03
C ASP A 410 -22.07 9.88 -21.24
N HIS A 411 -22.13 8.74 -20.55
CA HIS A 411 -23.20 8.43 -19.59
C HIS A 411 -22.94 9.03 -18.20
N VAL A 412 -21.68 9.14 -17.78
CA VAL A 412 -21.30 9.61 -16.45
C VAL A 412 -21.40 11.14 -16.31
N LEU A 413 -20.90 11.89 -17.30
CA LEU A 413 -20.82 13.35 -17.21
C LEU A 413 -22.17 14.07 -17.07
N PRO A 414 -23.26 13.69 -17.77
CA PRO A 414 -24.56 14.33 -17.59
C PRO A 414 -25.05 14.26 -16.15
N GLU A 415 -24.90 13.11 -15.49
CA GLU A 415 -25.28 12.94 -14.09
C GLU A 415 -24.34 13.74 -13.17
N ALA A 416 -23.02 13.68 -13.39
CA ALA A 416 -22.05 14.45 -12.63
C ALA A 416 -22.31 15.97 -12.72
N PHE A 417 -22.64 16.50 -13.90
CA PHE A 417 -22.97 17.90 -14.09
C PHE A 417 -24.28 18.30 -13.39
N ALA A 418 -25.31 17.47 -13.44
CA ALA A 418 -26.53 17.71 -12.67
C ALA A 418 -26.24 17.67 -11.16
N PHE A 419 -25.37 16.77 -10.72
CA PHE A 419 -24.96 16.65 -9.32
C PHE A 419 -24.28 17.93 -8.83
N MET A 420 -23.39 18.53 -9.62
CA MET A 420 -22.67 19.78 -9.29
C MET A 420 -23.53 21.06 -9.42
N THR A 421 -24.58 21.03 -10.25
CA THR A 421 -25.39 22.22 -10.54
C THR A 421 -26.09 22.73 -9.27
N GLY A 422 -26.13 24.06 -9.09
CA GLY A 422 -26.72 24.68 -7.88
C GLY A 422 -25.80 24.67 -6.66
N THR A 423 -24.54 24.23 -6.80
CA THR A 423 -23.55 24.19 -5.70
C THR A 423 -22.29 24.97 -6.06
N VAL A 424 -21.43 25.21 -5.07
CA VAL A 424 -20.06 25.66 -5.28
C VAL A 424 -19.17 24.42 -5.42
N VAL A 425 -18.56 24.23 -6.59
CA VAL A 425 -17.61 23.14 -6.82
C VAL A 425 -16.33 23.42 -6.04
N VAL A 426 -15.78 22.42 -5.37
CA VAL A 426 -14.54 22.54 -4.62
C VAL A 426 -13.61 21.40 -5.01
N ALA A 427 -12.38 21.71 -5.36
CA ALA A 427 -11.37 20.69 -5.63
C ALA A 427 -10.03 21.12 -5.05
N HIS A 428 -9.13 20.16 -4.84
CA HIS A 428 -7.80 20.51 -4.35
C HIS A 428 -7.05 21.36 -5.38
N ASN A 429 -7.06 20.95 -6.65
CA ASN A 429 -6.43 21.66 -7.76
C ASN A 429 -7.42 21.98 -8.89
N LEU A 430 -8.41 22.83 -8.63
CA LEU A 430 -9.57 23.08 -9.51
C LEU A 430 -9.28 23.23 -11.02
N ASP A 431 -8.12 23.79 -11.39
CA ASP A 431 -7.73 23.90 -12.82
C ASP A 431 -7.59 22.54 -13.49
N PHE A 432 -7.08 21.53 -12.77
CA PHE A 432 -6.93 20.16 -13.23
C PHE A 432 -8.30 19.52 -13.47
N GLU A 433 -9.18 19.49 -12.46
CA GLU A 433 -10.48 18.83 -12.61
C GLU A 433 -11.36 19.57 -13.63
N ALA A 434 -11.36 20.91 -13.62
CA ALA A 434 -12.08 21.70 -14.61
C ALA A 434 -11.59 21.41 -16.04
N GLY A 435 -10.27 21.30 -16.25
CA GLY A 435 -9.70 20.98 -17.55
C GLY A 435 -10.18 19.62 -18.09
N PHE A 436 -10.15 18.59 -17.25
CA PHE A 436 -10.60 17.23 -17.63
C PHE A 436 -12.10 17.16 -17.89
N LEU A 437 -12.92 17.81 -17.06
CA LEU A 437 -14.37 17.89 -17.27
C LEU A 437 -14.72 18.63 -18.57
N ALA A 438 -14.08 19.78 -18.83
CA ALA A 438 -14.30 20.55 -20.06
C ALA A 438 -13.91 19.76 -21.31
N SER A 439 -12.72 19.15 -21.30
CA SER A 439 -12.23 18.41 -22.45
C SER A 439 -13.05 17.15 -22.72
N SER A 440 -13.48 16.46 -21.67
CA SER A 440 -14.33 15.27 -21.81
C SER A 440 -15.74 15.63 -22.28
N ALA A 441 -16.32 16.74 -21.81
CA ALA A 441 -17.59 17.24 -22.34
C ALA A 441 -17.49 17.60 -23.83
N GLN A 442 -16.43 18.34 -24.21
CA GLN A 442 -16.19 18.73 -25.60
C GLN A 442 -16.05 17.52 -26.52
N ARG A 443 -15.27 16.50 -26.13
CA ARG A 443 -15.09 15.26 -26.91
C ARG A 443 -16.40 14.51 -27.16
N ASN A 444 -17.34 14.61 -26.23
CA ASN A 444 -18.62 13.89 -26.29
C ASN A 444 -19.79 14.79 -26.71
N GLY A 445 -19.53 16.02 -27.18
CA GLY A 445 -20.58 16.96 -27.60
C GLY A 445 -21.54 17.39 -26.49
N LEU A 446 -21.12 17.30 -25.23
CA LEU A 446 -21.94 17.64 -24.07
C LEU A 446 -21.88 19.14 -23.77
N LYS A 447 -23.02 19.70 -23.36
CA LYS A 447 -23.09 21.10 -22.91
C LYS A 447 -22.54 21.23 -21.50
N LEU A 448 -21.58 22.14 -21.32
CA LEU A 448 -21.05 22.46 -20.00
C LEU A 448 -22.03 23.36 -19.22
N PRO A 449 -22.36 23.04 -17.95
CA PRO A 449 -23.11 23.94 -17.09
C PRO A 449 -22.26 25.16 -16.71
N ARG A 450 -22.88 26.23 -16.23
CA ARG A 450 -22.17 27.34 -15.58
C ARG A 450 -22.10 27.07 -14.09
N LEU A 451 -20.90 26.95 -13.55
CA LEU A 451 -20.67 26.62 -12.14
C LEU A 451 -19.79 27.67 -11.47
N THR A 452 -19.90 27.79 -10.15
CA THR A 452 -18.93 28.52 -9.32
C THR A 452 -17.94 27.51 -8.74
N GLY A 453 -16.65 27.81 -8.68
CA GLY A 453 -15.65 26.89 -8.16
C GLY A 453 -14.60 27.52 -7.24
N VAL A 454 -14.20 26.80 -6.20
CA VAL A 454 -13.14 27.16 -5.24
C VAL A 454 -11.98 26.17 -5.35
N CYS A 455 -10.75 26.68 -5.45
CA CYS A 455 -9.53 25.88 -5.41
C CYS A 455 -8.98 25.83 -3.98
N MET A 456 -8.97 24.66 -3.34
CA MET A 456 -8.51 24.54 -1.95
C MET A 456 -7.01 24.76 -1.81
N LEU A 457 -6.20 24.41 -2.81
CA LEU A 457 -4.77 24.70 -2.80
C LEU A 457 -4.52 26.22 -2.75
N GLN A 458 -5.26 26.98 -3.56
CA GLN A 458 -5.20 28.44 -3.56
C GLN A 458 -5.75 29.03 -2.25
N ALA A 459 -6.91 28.55 -1.79
CA ALA A 459 -7.50 28.99 -0.53
C ALA A 459 -6.52 28.78 0.65
N ALA A 460 -5.93 27.58 0.76
CA ALA A 460 -4.98 27.27 1.82
C ALA A 460 -3.73 28.16 1.74
N ARG A 461 -3.17 28.40 0.54
CA ARG A 461 -2.00 29.28 0.36
C ARG A 461 -2.25 30.72 0.79
N ARG A 462 -3.43 31.26 0.48
CA ARG A 462 -3.84 32.63 0.82
C ARG A 462 -4.15 32.81 2.30
N GLN A 463 -4.75 31.79 2.92
CA GLN A 463 -5.27 31.86 4.28
C GLN A 463 -4.27 31.38 5.34
N LEU A 464 -3.45 30.39 5.01
CA LEU A 464 -2.58 29.67 5.96
C LEU A 464 -1.11 29.86 5.64
N ASP A 465 -0.28 29.94 6.68
CA ASP A 465 1.16 29.81 6.60
C ASP A 465 1.55 28.37 6.95
N SER A 466 2.03 27.63 5.95
CA SER A 466 2.31 26.20 6.04
C SER A 466 3.56 25.84 5.25
N ARG A 467 4.23 24.76 5.66
CA ARG A 467 5.37 24.19 4.92
C ARG A 467 4.94 23.38 3.71
N ALA A 468 3.73 22.83 3.73
CA ALA A 468 3.18 22.02 2.67
C ALA A 468 1.69 22.29 2.53
N TYR A 469 1.22 22.28 1.29
CA TYR A 469 -0.17 22.52 0.94
C TYR A 469 -0.77 21.36 0.16
N SER A 470 -0.13 20.18 0.17
CA SER A 470 -0.73 18.98 -0.40
C SER A 470 -2.02 18.64 0.35
N LEU A 471 -2.99 18.04 -0.34
CA LEU A 471 -4.25 17.60 0.28
C LEU A 471 -3.98 16.74 1.52
N MET A 472 -3.01 15.84 1.45
CA MET A 472 -2.61 14.95 2.54
C MET A 472 -2.10 15.71 3.76
N SER A 473 -1.24 16.71 3.55
CA SER A 473 -0.71 17.55 4.63
C SER A 473 -1.81 18.37 5.29
N LEU A 474 -2.73 18.92 4.49
CA LEU A 474 -3.86 19.70 4.99
C LEU A 474 -4.87 18.81 5.72
N TYR A 475 -5.15 17.60 5.21
CA TYR A 475 -6.02 16.62 5.85
C TYR A 475 -5.47 16.18 7.20
N LYS A 476 -4.17 15.86 7.27
CA LYS A 476 -3.47 15.52 8.50
C LYS A 476 -3.53 16.65 9.52
N SER A 477 -3.45 17.90 9.06
CA SER A 477 -3.61 19.09 9.92
C SER A 477 -5.05 19.24 10.42
N ALA A 478 -6.03 18.98 9.55
CA ALA A 478 -7.44 19.14 9.83
C ALA A 478 -8.01 18.07 10.78
N THR A 479 -7.49 16.84 10.71
CA THR A 479 -8.05 15.66 11.40
C THR A 479 -7.13 15.07 12.46
N GLY A 480 -5.82 15.34 12.40
CA GLY A 480 -4.83 14.65 13.21
C GLY A 480 -4.42 13.28 12.66
N GLU A 481 -5.02 12.80 11.58
CA GLU A 481 -4.84 11.46 11.03
C GLU A 481 -4.36 11.50 9.57
N TRP A 482 -3.73 10.42 9.10
CA TRP A 482 -3.45 10.25 7.67
C TRP A 482 -4.66 9.60 7.01
N PRO A 483 -5.04 10.01 5.78
CA PRO A 483 -6.15 9.39 5.08
C PRO A 483 -5.84 7.93 4.74
N GLU A 484 -6.79 7.04 5.01
CA GLU A 484 -6.64 5.59 4.83
C GLU A 484 -6.77 5.17 3.35
N ALA A 485 -7.53 5.93 2.55
CA ALA A 485 -7.84 5.66 1.15
C ALA A 485 -7.21 6.71 0.20
N LYS A 486 -5.88 6.70 0.09
CA LYS A 486 -5.13 7.66 -0.72
C LYS A 486 -5.32 7.37 -2.22
N HIS A 487 -5.54 8.41 -3.04
CA HIS A 487 -5.67 8.30 -4.51
C HIS A 487 -6.87 7.48 -4.98
N ALA A 488 -7.94 7.59 -4.21
CA ALA A 488 -9.28 7.13 -4.57
C ALA A 488 -10.16 8.37 -4.67
N ALA A 489 -10.81 8.58 -5.81
CA ALA A 489 -11.48 9.85 -6.09
C ALA A 489 -12.52 10.22 -5.02
N LEU A 490 -13.32 9.25 -4.55
CA LEU A 490 -14.27 9.51 -3.47
C LEU A 490 -13.58 9.82 -2.13
N GLY A 491 -12.49 9.11 -1.83
CA GLY A 491 -11.69 9.32 -0.62
C GLY A 491 -11.08 10.72 -0.57
N ASP A 492 -10.51 11.16 -1.69
CA ASP A 492 -9.89 12.48 -1.82
C ASP A 492 -10.94 13.61 -1.86
N ALA A 493 -12.10 13.41 -2.50
CA ALA A 493 -13.22 14.34 -2.40
C ALA A 493 -13.73 14.50 -0.94
N ARG A 494 -13.84 13.40 -0.19
CA ARG A 494 -14.15 13.44 1.26
C ARG A 494 -13.06 14.18 2.05
N ALA A 495 -11.79 14.01 1.68
CA ALA A 495 -10.67 14.72 2.30
C ALA A 495 -10.76 16.23 2.04
N VAL A 496 -11.06 16.65 0.81
CA VAL A 496 -11.29 18.06 0.44
C VAL A 496 -12.39 18.67 1.30
N ARG A 497 -13.53 17.97 1.47
CA ARG A 497 -14.61 18.38 2.38
C ARG A 497 -14.09 18.58 3.81
N LYS A 498 -13.37 17.61 4.38
CA LYS A 498 -12.86 17.71 5.77
C LYS A 498 -11.93 18.91 5.95
N VAL A 499 -11.04 19.16 4.97
CA VAL A 499 -10.14 20.32 4.99
C VAL A 499 -10.91 21.64 4.93
N LEU A 500 -11.88 21.76 4.02
CA LEU A 500 -12.70 22.97 3.94
C LEU A 500 -13.46 23.23 5.25
N LEU A 501 -14.14 22.22 5.80
CA LEU A 501 -14.88 22.37 7.05
C LEU A 501 -13.96 22.74 8.23
N TRP A 502 -12.75 22.17 8.28
CA TRP A 502 -11.75 22.57 9.26
C TRP A 502 -11.36 24.04 9.10
N MET A 503 -11.12 24.52 7.87
CA MET A 503 -10.85 25.94 7.63
C MET A 503 -12.03 26.83 8.06
N LEU A 504 -13.27 26.45 7.72
CA LEU A 504 -14.47 27.20 8.11
C LEU A 504 -14.64 27.29 9.64
N ARG A 505 -14.31 26.23 10.38
CA ARG A 505 -14.44 26.19 11.85
C ARG A 505 -13.31 26.89 12.60
N THR A 506 -12.10 26.90 12.04
CA THR A 506 -10.89 27.34 12.75
C THR A 506 -10.37 28.70 12.30
N ALA A 507 -10.97 29.28 11.26
CA ALA A 507 -10.61 30.62 10.80
C ALA A 507 -10.76 31.64 11.93
N PRO A 508 -9.84 32.64 12.03
CA PRO A 508 -9.93 33.69 13.04
C PRO A 508 -11.17 34.57 12.85
N GLU A 509 -11.66 34.66 11.61
CA GLU A 509 -12.88 35.39 11.24
C GLU A 509 -13.71 34.51 10.29
N PRO A 510 -15.04 34.69 10.22
CA PRO A 510 -15.88 33.94 9.30
C PRO A 510 -15.40 34.06 7.85
N LEU A 511 -15.35 32.93 7.14
CA LEU A 511 -14.96 32.90 5.73
C LEU A 511 -16.16 33.11 4.81
N HIS A 512 -15.96 33.93 3.79
CA HIS A 512 -16.89 34.30 2.74
C HIS A 512 -16.36 33.85 1.38
N LEU A 513 -17.27 33.78 0.41
CA LEU A 513 -16.94 33.56 -1.00
C LEU A 513 -17.07 34.88 -1.78
N THR A 514 -16.15 35.14 -2.71
CA THR A 514 -16.30 36.30 -3.60
C THR A 514 -17.49 36.16 -4.55
N LEU A 515 -17.88 34.92 -4.86
CA LEU A 515 -19.04 34.55 -5.65
C LEU A 515 -19.73 33.34 -5.02
N GLY A 516 -21.05 33.39 -4.85
CA GLY A 516 -21.85 32.27 -4.35
C GLY A 516 -22.15 31.21 -5.40
N ALA A 517 -22.91 30.19 -5.02
CA ALA A 517 -23.43 29.21 -5.97
C ALA A 517 -24.31 29.88 -7.04
N ILE A 518 -24.16 29.45 -8.30
CA ILE A 518 -25.09 29.83 -9.37
C ILE A 518 -26.35 28.97 -9.18
N PRO A 519 -27.55 29.57 -9.03
CA PRO A 519 -28.78 28.80 -8.86
C PRO A 519 -29.01 27.83 -10.02
N ALA A 520 -29.47 26.63 -9.69
CA ALA A 520 -29.87 25.66 -10.70
C ALA A 520 -31.01 26.24 -11.56
N PRO A 521 -31.00 26.04 -12.90
CA PRO A 521 -32.15 26.37 -13.73
C PRO A 521 -33.39 25.60 -13.26
N THR A 522 -34.54 26.27 -13.23
CA THR A 522 -35.82 25.71 -12.73
C THR A 522 -36.32 24.50 -13.55
N THR A 523 -35.79 24.29 -14.76
CA THR A 523 -36.23 23.26 -15.72
C THR A 523 -35.05 22.48 -16.31
N LEU A 524 -34.21 21.88 -15.47
CA LEU A 524 -33.31 20.83 -15.93
C LEU A 524 -34.04 19.48 -15.89
N PRO A 525 -34.14 18.73 -17.01
CA PRO A 525 -34.58 17.35 -16.94
C PRO A 525 -33.62 16.57 -16.04
N ALA A 526 -34.16 15.78 -15.11
CA ALA A 526 -33.34 14.92 -14.27
C ALA A 526 -32.54 13.97 -15.18
N PRO A 527 -31.20 13.91 -15.03
CA PRO A 527 -30.40 12.98 -15.82
C PRO A 527 -30.83 11.55 -15.49
N GLN A 528 -30.76 10.66 -16.47
CA GLN A 528 -30.90 9.23 -16.19
C GLN A 528 -29.70 8.79 -15.33
N PRO A 529 -29.92 8.11 -14.20
CA PRO A 529 -28.84 7.58 -13.39
C PRO A 529 -27.95 6.64 -14.21
N CYS A 530 -26.64 6.87 -14.23
CA CYS A 530 -25.70 5.96 -14.86
C CYS A 530 -25.51 4.71 -14.01
N ALA A 531 -25.20 3.59 -14.68
CA ALA A 531 -24.77 2.37 -14.02
C ALA A 531 -23.38 2.59 -13.42
N ILE A 532 -23.29 2.69 -12.09
CA ILE A 532 -22.02 2.94 -11.40
C ILE A 532 -21.18 1.66 -11.32
N SER A 533 -19.86 1.83 -11.31
CA SER A 533 -18.90 0.77 -10.99
C SER A 533 -17.92 1.33 -9.97
N CYS A 534 -18.17 1.11 -8.68
CA CYS A 534 -17.31 1.64 -7.62
C CYS A 534 -15.98 0.88 -7.54
N ARG A 535 -14.90 1.59 -7.22
CA ARG A 535 -13.58 1.00 -7.02
C ARG A 535 -13.53 0.26 -5.67
N PRO A 536 -13.03 -0.99 -5.62
CA PRO A 536 -12.72 -1.63 -4.36
C PRO A 536 -11.42 -1.05 -3.79
N LEU A 537 -11.42 -0.74 -2.50
CA LEU A 537 -10.20 -0.41 -1.77
C LEU A 537 -9.75 -1.63 -0.95
N PRO A 538 -8.45 -1.97 -0.94
CA PRO A 538 -7.96 -3.02 -0.06
C PRO A 538 -8.23 -2.62 1.40
N LEU A 539 -8.92 -3.47 2.15
CA LEU A 539 -9.27 -3.17 3.54
C LEU A 539 -8.01 -3.22 4.40
N THR A 540 -7.62 -2.06 4.93
CA THR A 540 -6.44 -1.93 5.82
C THR A 540 -6.73 -2.41 7.23
N ARG A 541 -8.02 -2.41 7.61
CA ARG A 541 -8.59 -3.07 8.79
C ARG A 541 -9.71 -3.94 8.25
N ALA A 542 -9.54 -5.25 8.26
CA ALA A 542 -10.51 -6.21 7.72
C ALA A 542 -11.86 -6.12 8.45
N SER A 543 -12.70 -5.15 8.07
CA SER A 543 -14.08 -5.04 8.55
C SER A 543 -14.99 -4.61 7.40
N VAL A 544 -16.13 -5.28 7.29
CA VAL A 544 -17.13 -5.00 6.27
C VAL A 544 -17.70 -3.59 6.39
N ALA A 545 -17.69 -2.99 7.59
CA ALA A 545 -18.00 -1.57 7.76
C ALA A 545 -17.09 -0.66 6.90
N SER A 546 -15.77 -0.93 6.88
CA SER A 546 -14.81 -0.19 6.06
C SER A 546 -15.06 -0.38 4.57
N LEU A 547 -15.45 -1.58 4.15
CA LEU A 547 -15.89 -1.85 2.79
C LEU A 547 -17.11 -1.01 2.42
N LEU A 548 -18.19 -1.07 3.20
CA LEU A 548 -19.42 -0.34 2.91
C LEU A 548 -19.21 1.18 2.91
N ASP A 549 -18.32 1.68 3.77
CA ASP A 549 -17.92 3.09 3.80
C ASP A 549 -17.15 3.49 2.54
N SER A 550 -16.45 2.58 1.87
CA SER A 550 -15.71 2.88 0.63
C SER A 550 -16.63 3.21 -0.56
N PHE A 551 -17.90 2.78 -0.51
CA PHE A 551 -18.91 3.07 -1.52
C PHE A 551 -19.54 4.47 -1.30
N PRO A 552 -20.10 5.11 -2.34
CA PRO A 552 -20.82 6.37 -2.19
C PRO A 552 -22.07 6.17 -1.33
N GLN A 553 -22.23 7.02 -0.30
CA GLN A 553 -23.41 7.05 0.56
C GLN A 553 -24.46 7.99 -0.07
N SER A 554 -25.46 7.41 -0.72
CA SER A 554 -26.48 8.15 -1.47
C SER A 554 -27.89 7.62 -1.16
N SER A 555 -28.86 8.52 -1.11
CA SER A 555 -30.28 8.17 -1.04
C SER A 555 -30.90 7.91 -2.43
N THR A 556 -30.18 8.24 -3.50
CA THR A 556 -30.63 7.99 -4.88
C THR A 556 -30.43 6.52 -5.23
N PRO A 557 -31.52 5.74 -5.43
CA PRO A 557 -31.40 4.30 -5.67
C PRO A 557 -30.78 4.01 -7.04
N ARG A 558 -29.95 2.96 -7.09
CA ARG A 558 -29.40 2.40 -8.33
C ARG A 558 -30.12 1.09 -8.67
N GLY A 559 -30.37 0.86 -9.96
CA GLY A 559 -31.08 -0.33 -10.45
C GLY A 559 -30.33 -1.65 -10.22
N GLY A 560 -28.99 -1.60 -10.12
CA GLY A 560 -28.13 -2.74 -9.88
C GLY A 560 -28.23 -3.87 -10.91
N GLU A 561 -27.47 -4.95 -10.71
CA GLU A 561 -27.54 -6.18 -11.52
C GLU A 561 -28.15 -7.32 -10.69
N PRO A 562 -29.39 -7.78 -10.96
CA PRO A 562 -30.10 -8.72 -10.08
C PRO A 562 -29.32 -10.00 -9.76
N ALA A 563 -28.69 -10.62 -10.78
CA ALA A 563 -27.92 -11.84 -10.60
C ALA A 563 -26.63 -11.66 -9.76
N GLU A 564 -26.08 -10.45 -9.71
CA GLU A 564 -24.92 -10.12 -8.88
C GLU A 564 -25.34 -9.73 -7.47
N ILE A 565 -26.51 -9.11 -7.32
CA ILE A 565 -27.15 -8.82 -6.01
C ILE A 565 -27.49 -10.12 -5.29
N ASP A 566 -28.07 -11.10 -5.99
CA ASP A 566 -28.42 -12.39 -5.38
C ASP A 566 -27.17 -13.14 -4.92
N ARG A 567 -26.09 -13.14 -5.72
CA ARG A 567 -24.79 -13.69 -5.33
C ARG A 567 -24.18 -12.97 -4.12
N TYR A 568 -24.31 -11.65 -4.07
CA TYR A 568 -23.84 -10.88 -2.93
C TYR A 568 -24.61 -11.23 -1.66
N ARG A 569 -25.94 -11.34 -1.74
CA ARG A 569 -26.79 -11.78 -0.62
C ARG A 569 -26.37 -13.14 -0.08
N THR A 570 -26.14 -14.12 -0.97
CA THR A 570 -25.67 -15.46 -0.56
C THR A 570 -24.36 -15.39 0.24
N LEU A 571 -23.39 -14.58 -0.20
CA LEU A 571 -22.14 -14.41 0.55
C LEU A 571 -22.36 -13.77 1.92
N VAL A 572 -23.25 -12.77 2.02
CA VAL A 572 -23.58 -12.13 3.29
C VAL A 572 -24.27 -13.12 4.23
N ASP A 573 -25.20 -13.94 3.73
CA ASP A 573 -25.89 -14.97 4.52
C ASP A 573 -24.92 -16.03 5.04
N GLU A 574 -23.98 -16.50 4.21
CA GLU A 574 -22.91 -17.42 4.61
C GLU A 574 -22.05 -16.82 5.74
N CYS A 575 -21.66 -15.54 5.61
CA CYS A 575 -20.89 -14.83 6.64
C CYS A 575 -21.65 -14.71 7.97
N ILE A 576 -22.97 -14.50 7.92
CA ILE A 576 -23.83 -14.42 9.11
C ILE A 576 -23.92 -15.78 9.81
N ASP A 577 -24.03 -16.87 9.05
CA ASP A 577 -24.14 -18.22 9.59
C ASP A 577 -22.85 -18.69 10.27
N ASP A 578 -21.68 -18.34 9.73
CA ASP A 578 -20.38 -18.67 10.33
C ASP A 578 -20.04 -17.79 11.55
N GLY A 579 -20.79 -16.70 11.76
CA GLY A 579 -20.71 -15.83 12.93
C GLY A 579 -19.36 -15.15 13.12
N ARG A 580 -18.55 -15.10 12.05
CA ARG A 580 -17.25 -14.44 11.91
C ARG A 580 -16.99 -14.17 10.44
N LEU A 581 -16.47 -12.99 10.12
CA LEU A 581 -15.88 -12.71 8.81
C LEU A 581 -14.40 -13.14 8.79
N LEU A 582 -14.03 -14.09 7.92
CA LEU A 582 -12.64 -14.48 7.67
C LEU A 582 -11.99 -13.55 6.63
N LEU A 583 -10.66 -13.39 6.71
CA LEU A 583 -9.88 -12.50 5.82
C LEU A 583 -9.99 -12.88 4.32
N GLU A 584 -10.22 -14.16 4.02
CA GLU A 584 -10.38 -14.65 2.64
C GLU A 584 -11.76 -14.30 2.05
N GLU A 585 -12.79 -14.23 2.90
CA GLU A 585 -14.16 -13.82 2.51
C GLU A 585 -14.21 -12.33 2.16
N ASP A 586 -13.36 -11.52 2.78
CA ASP A 586 -13.32 -10.07 2.61
C ASP A 586 -13.01 -9.63 1.16
N SER A 587 -12.05 -10.30 0.52
CA SER A 587 -11.70 -10.02 -0.88
C SER A 587 -12.80 -10.45 -1.86
N ALA A 588 -13.48 -11.57 -1.58
CA ALA A 588 -14.58 -12.06 -2.39
C ALA A 588 -15.82 -11.15 -2.25
N LEU A 589 -16.17 -10.76 -1.02
CA LEU A 589 -17.28 -9.87 -0.72
C LEU A 589 -17.06 -8.48 -1.34
N SER A 590 -15.84 -7.94 -1.25
CA SER A 590 -15.47 -6.66 -1.88
C SER A 590 -15.58 -6.71 -3.41
N SER A 591 -15.06 -7.77 -4.04
CA SER A 591 -15.18 -7.96 -5.49
C SER A 591 -16.64 -8.11 -5.93
N GLN A 592 -17.44 -8.85 -5.17
CA GLN A 592 -18.85 -9.08 -5.48
C GLN A 592 -19.69 -7.82 -5.25
N ALA A 593 -19.43 -7.04 -4.20
CA ALA A 593 -20.10 -5.77 -3.94
C ALA A 593 -20.03 -4.82 -5.14
N ARG A 594 -18.86 -4.72 -5.80
CA ARG A 594 -18.69 -3.90 -7.01
C ARG A 594 -19.60 -4.35 -8.16
N ARG A 595 -19.77 -5.65 -8.35
CA ARG A 595 -20.58 -6.22 -9.44
C ARG A 595 -22.06 -5.95 -9.27
N THR A 596 -22.53 -5.70 -8.04
CA THR A 596 -23.92 -5.33 -7.78
C THR A 596 -24.33 -3.99 -8.41
N ARG A 597 -23.37 -3.08 -8.63
CA ARG A 597 -23.59 -1.69 -9.07
C ARG A 597 -24.48 -0.86 -8.12
N LEU A 598 -24.55 -1.27 -6.85
CA LEU A 598 -25.29 -0.58 -5.81
C LEU A 598 -24.42 0.45 -5.08
N ASN A 599 -25.07 1.41 -4.45
CA ASN A 599 -24.41 2.37 -3.56
C ASN A 599 -24.26 1.79 -2.14
N GLY A 600 -23.48 2.45 -1.28
CA GLY A 600 -23.20 1.96 0.08
C GLY A 600 -24.44 1.87 0.98
N THR A 601 -25.40 2.77 0.79
CA THR A 601 -26.69 2.74 1.51
C THR A 601 -27.49 1.49 1.15
N GLN A 602 -27.59 1.16 -0.15
CA GLN A 602 -28.29 -0.03 -0.62
C GLN A 602 -27.59 -1.32 -0.17
N LEU A 603 -26.25 -1.37 -0.21
CA LEU A 603 -25.50 -2.52 0.32
C LEU A 603 -25.75 -2.71 1.82
N ARG A 604 -25.76 -1.63 2.62
CA ARG A 604 -26.15 -1.70 4.05
C ARG A 604 -27.59 -2.19 4.23
N SER A 605 -28.53 -1.77 3.37
CA SER A 605 -29.89 -2.29 3.41
C SER A 605 -29.93 -3.80 3.18
N LEU A 606 -29.11 -4.34 2.25
CA LEU A 606 -29.00 -5.80 2.06
C LEU A 606 -28.47 -6.52 3.31
N HIS A 607 -27.48 -5.92 4.00
CA HIS A 607 -26.94 -6.48 5.25
C HIS A 607 -27.98 -6.45 6.36
N TYR A 608 -28.76 -5.37 6.42
CA TYR A 608 -29.84 -5.22 7.39
C TYR A 608 -31.00 -6.20 7.10
N GLU A 609 -31.37 -6.41 5.84
CA GLU A 609 -32.34 -7.44 5.43
C GLU A 609 -31.88 -8.84 5.85
N ALA A 610 -30.61 -9.18 5.61
CA ALA A 610 -30.03 -10.45 6.02
C ALA A 610 -30.02 -10.62 7.54
N TRP A 611 -29.64 -9.57 8.27
CA TRP A 611 -29.73 -9.51 9.73
C TRP A 611 -31.16 -9.75 10.22
N GLN A 612 -32.15 -9.04 9.66
CA GLN A 612 -33.56 -9.21 10.03
C GLN A 612 -34.09 -10.61 9.72
N SER A 613 -33.73 -11.18 8.57
CA SER A 613 -34.14 -12.54 8.22
C SER A 613 -33.60 -13.58 9.20
N ARG A 614 -32.39 -13.37 9.73
CA ARG A 614 -31.74 -14.33 10.63
C ARG A 614 -32.07 -14.13 12.11
N PHE A 615 -32.15 -12.86 12.54
CA PHE A 615 -32.26 -12.46 13.94
C PHE A 615 -33.52 -11.64 14.22
N GLY A 616 -34.46 -11.51 13.29
CA GLY A 616 -35.68 -10.70 13.45
C GLY A 616 -36.48 -11.02 14.73
N GLU A 617 -36.58 -12.31 15.09
CA GLU A 617 -37.24 -12.74 16.34
C GLU A 617 -36.50 -12.30 17.62
N ASP A 618 -35.18 -12.07 17.54
CA ASP A 618 -34.34 -11.52 18.62
C ASP A 618 -34.25 -9.98 18.55
N ALA A 619 -34.42 -9.38 17.36
CA ALA A 619 -34.35 -7.94 17.10
C ALA A 619 -35.64 -7.18 17.48
N ASP A 620 -36.79 -7.85 17.43
CA ASP A 620 -38.07 -7.33 17.95
C ASP A 620 -38.19 -7.45 19.50
N ARG A 621 -37.20 -8.07 20.16
CA ARG A 621 -37.14 -8.17 21.62
C ARG A 621 -36.46 -6.95 22.22
N ASP A 622 -36.90 -6.59 23.41
CA ASP A 622 -36.16 -5.65 24.24
C ASP A 622 -34.75 -6.23 24.50
N TRP A 623 -33.74 -5.59 23.92
CA TRP A 623 -32.34 -6.00 24.01
C TRP A 623 -31.91 -6.23 25.47
N THR A 624 -32.49 -5.52 26.45
CA THR A 624 -32.18 -5.67 27.88
C THR A 624 -32.51 -7.05 28.44
N THR A 625 -33.40 -7.80 27.81
CA THR A 625 -33.85 -9.14 28.23
C THR A 625 -32.84 -10.24 27.89
N LEU A 626 -31.91 -9.98 26.96
CA LEU A 626 -30.87 -10.92 26.58
C LEU A 626 -29.77 -11.01 27.64
N THR A 627 -29.16 -12.19 27.78
CA THR A 627 -28.01 -12.38 28.69
C THR A 627 -26.84 -11.45 28.29
N PRO A 628 -26.03 -10.95 29.26
CA PRO A 628 -24.91 -10.06 28.95
C PRO A 628 -23.94 -10.61 27.89
N GLY A 629 -23.70 -11.92 27.90
CA GLY A 629 -22.86 -12.60 26.89
C GLY A 629 -23.48 -12.57 25.49
N ARG A 630 -24.80 -12.84 25.38
CA ARG A 630 -25.51 -12.81 24.10
C ARG A 630 -25.61 -11.41 23.53
N ARG A 631 -25.87 -10.39 24.36
CA ARG A 631 -25.90 -8.98 23.92
C ARG A 631 -24.59 -8.52 23.32
N ARG A 632 -23.47 -8.78 24.01
CA ARG A 632 -22.14 -8.46 23.50
C ARG A 632 -21.83 -9.19 22.19
N GLN A 633 -22.26 -10.45 22.07
CA GLN A 633 -22.12 -11.20 20.82
C GLN A 633 -22.90 -10.55 19.66
N MET A 634 -24.15 -10.16 19.89
CA MET A 634 -24.97 -9.48 18.88
C MET A 634 -24.41 -8.10 18.51
N TRP A 635 -23.86 -7.37 19.48
CA TRP A 635 -23.17 -6.11 19.22
C TRP A 635 -21.97 -6.29 18.28
N PHE A 636 -21.10 -7.27 18.57
CA PHE A 636 -19.95 -7.56 17.69
C PHE A 636 -20.38 -7.95 16.29
N LEU A 637 -21.45 -8.74 16.15
CA LEU A 637 -21.95 -9.16 14.85
C LEU A 637 -22.54 -7.98 14.06
N ALA A 638 -23.29 -7.08 14.72
CA ALA A 638 -23.83 -5.88 14.09
C ALA A 638 -22.73 -4.91 13.64
N ASP A 639 -21.69 -4.73 14.47
CA ASP A 639 -20.51 -3.92 14.15
C ASP A 639 -19.72 -4.53 12.98
N GLU A 640 -19.48 -5.84 13.02
CA GLU A 640 -18.79 -6.59 11.96
C GLU A 640 -19.53 -6.50 10.63
N LEU A 641 -20.87 -6.56 10.62
CA LEU A 641 -21.70 -6.42 9.41
C LEU A 641 -21.83 -4.98 8.89
N GLY A 642 -21.30 -3.99 9.62
CA GLY A 642 -21.39 -2.58 9.24
C GLY A 642 -22.79 -1.97 9.42
N LEU A 643 -23.50 -2.39 10.47
CA LEU A 643 -24.84 -1.93 10.87
C LEU A 643 -24.77 -1.02 12.12
N PRO A 644 -24.34 0.25 11.97
CA PRO A 644 -24.07 1.13 13.11
C PRO A 644 -25.31 1.45 13.95
N ASP A 645 -26.49 1.55 13.33
CA ASP A 645 -27.74 1.85 14.04
C ASP A 645 -28.11 0.70 14.99
N VAL A 646 -28.07 -0.55 14.49
CA VAL A 646 -28.31 -1.76 15.29
C VAL A 646 -27.25 -1.90 16.39
N ALA A 647 -25.98 -1.70 16.06
CA ALA A 647 -24.89 -1.75 17.05
C ALA A 647 -25.10 -0.69 18.15
N SER A 648 -25.54 0.52 17.80
CA SER A 648 -25.80 1.60 18.77
C SER A 648 -27.00 1.29 19.68
N GLU A 649 -28.07 0.68 19.16
CA GLU A 649 -29.21 0.25 19.98
C GLU A 649 -28.81 -0.83 20.99
N ILE A 650 -28.02 -1.82 20.55
CA ILE A 650 -27.52 -2.88 21.43
C ILE A 650 -26.55 -2.31 22.47
N ASP A 651 -25.69 -1.37 22.09
CA ASP A 651 -24.78 -0.69 23.02
C ASP A 651 -25.54 0.11 24.08
N ALA A 652 -26.60 0.83 23.70
CA ALA A 652 -27.47 1.52 24.65
C ALA A 652 -28.10 0.54 25.67
N ALA A 653 -28.55 -0.63 25.21
CA ALA A 653 -29.09 -1.67 26.08
C ALA A 653 -28.03 -2.32 26.98
N ILE A 654 -26.79 -2.50 26.47
CA ILE A 654 -25.64 -2.93 27.28
C ILE A 654 -25.39 -1.91 28.39
N ASN A 655 -25.36 -0.62 28.07
CA ASN A 655 -25.14 0.46 29.02
C ASN A 655 -26.26 0.56 30.06
N GLN A 656 -27.52 0.33 29.66
CA GLN A 656 -28.69 0.40 30.53
C GLN A 656 -28.74 -0.73 31.58
N CYS A 657 -28.28 -1.94 31.24
CA CYS A 657 -28.29 -3.08 32.17
C CYS A 657 -26.97 -3.28 32.91
N SER A 658 -25.99 -2.44 32.66
CA SER A 658 -24.73 -2.50 33.40
C SER A 658 -24.92 -1.75 34.73
N GLU A 659 -24.76 -2.44 35.85
CA GLU A 659 -24.30 -1.73 37.07
C GLU A 659 -22.99 -1.00 36.73
N LEU A 660 -22.79 0.17 37.35
CA LEU A 660 -21.70 1.14 37.08
C LEU A 660 -20.46 0.47 36.46
N PRO A 661 -20.05 0.88 35.26
CA PRO A 661 -19.06 0.14 34.51
C PRO A 661 -17.74 0.10 35.29
N LEU A 662 -17.22 -1.11 35.53
CA LEU A 662 -15.78 -1.24 35.77
C LEU A 662 -15.07 -0.74 34.51
N PRO A 663 -14.01 0.08 34.64
CA PRO A 663 -13.40 0.77 33.52
C PRO A 663 -12.96 -0.23 32.43
N PRO A 664 -12.90 0.18 31.15
CA PRO A 664 -12.53 -0.67 29.99
C PRO A 664 -11.19 -1.42 30.13
N GLN A 665 -10.39 -1.01 31.11
CA GLN A 665 -9.14 -1.62 31.49
C GLN A 665 -9.37 -3.00 32.17
N ALA A 666 -10.49 -3.25 32.86
CA ALA A 666 -10.72 -4.41 33.75
C ALA A 666 -10.71 -5.84 33.12
N ARG A 667 -10.60 -6.01 31.81
CA ARG A 667 -10.61 -7.33 31.13
C ARG A 667 -9.21 -7.93 30.94
N TYR A 668 -8.42 -7.94 32.00
CA TYR A 668 -6.99 -8.21 31.91
C TYR A 668 -6.61 -9.69 31.76
N LEU A 669 -7.49 -10.63 32.10
CA LEU A 669 -7.18 -12.08 32.12
C LEU A 669 -7.62 -12.83 30.86
N ARG A 670 -7.84 -12.13 29.74
CA ARG A 670 -8.25 -12.74 28.47
C ARG A 670 -7.24 -13.80 28.03
N GLY A 671 -7.72 -15.04 27.86
CA GLY A 671 -6.90 -16.20 27.46
C GLY A 671 -6.44 -17.08 28.63
N ILE A 672 -6.64 -16.67 29.89
CA ILE A 672 -6.40 -17.52 31.06
C ILE A 672 -7.59 -18.46 31.26
N ARG A 673 -7.29 -19.75 31.44
CA ARG A 673 -8.29 -20.80 31.72
C ARG A 673 -8.02 -21.40 33.09
N VAL A 674 -9.01 -21.40 33.97
CA VAL A 674 -8.88 -21.96 35.34
C VAL A 674 -9.98 -22.97 35.60
N GLY A 675 -9.67 -24.05 36.32
CA GLY A 675 -10.67 -25.03 36.76
C GLY A 675 -11.11 -24.74 38.19
N ILE A 676 -12.40 -24.80 38.48
CA ILE A 676 -12.93 -24.64 39.85
C ILE A 676 -13.89 -25.79 40.11
N LEU A 677 -13.49 -26.75 40.95
CA LEU A 677 -14.18 -28.00 41.18
C LEU A 677 -14.81 -28.03 42.58
N GLY A 678 -16.13 -28.21 42.62
CA GLY A 678 -16.93 -28.21 43.85
C GLY A 678 -17.79 -26.95 44.00
N ARG A 679 -18.52 -26.89 45.12
CA ARG A 679 -19.36 -25.76 45.55
C ARG A 679 -19.04 -25.40 46.99
N GLY A 680 -19.20 -24.14 47.34
CA GLY A 680 -18.91 -23.60 48.66
C GLY A 680 -18.53 -22.13 48.57
N PRO A 681 -18.75 -21.33 49.63
CA PRO A 681 -18.65 -19.87 49.57
C PRO A 681 -17.30 -19.39 49.01
N GLU A 682 -16.17 -19.96 49.44
CA GLU A 682 -14.85 -19.58 48.92
C GLU A 682 -14.62 -19.93 47.44
N LEU A 683 -15.17 -21.04 46.96
CA LEU A 683 -15.03 -21.47 45.57
C LEU A 683 -15.99 -20.71 44.64
N ASP A 684 -17.16 -20.32 45.16
CA ASP A 684 -18.14 -19.53 44.44
C ASP A 684 -17.67 -18.07 44.30
N ASP A 685 -17.08 -17.50 45.36
CA ASP A 685 -16.43 -16.18 45.32
C ASP A 685 -15.22 -16.16 44.38
N LEU A 686 -14.43 -17.23 44.36
CA LEU A 686 -13.30 -17.38 43.42
C LEU A 686 -13.79 -17.46 41.97
N ARG A 687 -14.92 -18.13 41.73
CA ARG A 687 -15.53 -18.26 40.40
C ARG A 687 -16.03 -16.92 39.89
N ALA A 688 -16.81 -16.21 40.70
CA ALA A 688 -17.29 -14.87 40.36
C ALA A 688 -16.11 -13.93 40.06
N CYS A 689 -15.11 -13.89 40.93
CA CYS A 689 -13.93 -13.04 40.75
C CYS A 689 -13.16 -13.34 39.45
N ALA A 690 -12.98 -14.62 39.11
CA ALA A 690 -12.30 -15.02 37.87
C ALA A 690 -13.08 -14.60 36.61
N GLU A 691 -14.41 -14.78 36.62
CA GLU A 691 -15.28 -14.42 35.50
C GLU A 691 -15.37 -12.89 35.32
N ASP A 692 -15.49 -12.13 36.42
CA ASP A 692 -15.56 -10.67 36.43
C ASP A 692 -14.31 -10.02 35.80
N HIS A 693 -13.13 -10.62 35.97
CA HIS A 693 -11.86 -10.12 35.43
C HIS A 693 -11.49 -10.76 34.06
N GLY A 694 -12.42 -11.52 33.47
CA GLY A 694 -12.32 -12.03 32.10
C GLY A 694 -11.54 -13.33 31.91
N ALA A 695 -11.26 -14.09 32.99
CA ALA A 695 -10.74 -15.45 32.89
C ALA A 695 -11.88 -16.42 32.53
N SER A 696 -11.53 -17.51 31.85
CA SER A 696 -12.52 -18.53 31.47
C SER A 696 -12.49 -19.73 32.42
N ILE A 697 -13.68 -20.16 32.86
CA ILE A 697 -13.82 -21.36 33.69
C ILE A 697 -13.83 -22.59 32.79
N ALA A 698 -12.88 -23.49 33.03
CA ALA A 698 -12.72 -24.70 32.23
C ALA A 698 -13.83 -25.72 32.54
N ARG A 699 -14.72 -25.95 31.57
CA ARG A 699 -15.71 -27.05 31.64
C ARG A 699 -15.06 -28.43 31.59
N ASN A 700 -13.97 -28.56 30.84
CA ASN A 700 -13.14 -29.77 30.76
C ASN A 700 -11.70 -29.42 31.12
N ILE A 701 -11.08 -30.22 31.99
CA ILE A 701 -9.68 -30.04 32.39
C ILE A 701 -8.79 -30.60 31.29
N THR A 702 -7.98 -29.74 30.69
CA THR A 702 -7.06 -30.03 29.58
C THR A 702 -5.70 -29.38 29.88
N LYS A 703 -4.66 -29.69 29.09
CA LYS A 703 -3.32 -29.11 29.26
C LYS A 703 -3.24 -27.57 29.20
N SER A 704 -4.27 -26.90 28.65
CA SER A 704 -4.32 -25.43 28.57
C SER A 704 -4.86 -24.76 29.84
N VAL A 705 -5.30 -25.54 30.83
CA VAL A 705 -5.81 -25.00 32.11
C VAL A 705 -4.62 -24.68 33.00
N ALA A 706 -4.57 -23.44 33.49
CA ALA A 706 -3.43 -22.94 34.27
C ALA A 706 -3.31 -23.62 35.64
N TRP A 707 -4.46 -23.81 36.31
CA TRP A 707 -4.58 -24.51 37.59
C TRP A 707 -6.04 -24.87 37.87
N VAL A 708 -6.24 -25.77 38.84
CA VAL A 708 -7.55 -26.22 39.30
C VAL A 708 -7.69 -25.93 40.80
N ALA A 709 -8.71 -25.19 41.21
CA ALA A 709 -9.07 -25.00 42.61
C ALA A 709 -10.02 -26.10 43.08
N THR A 710 -9.70 -26.77 44.18
CA THR A 710 -10.57 -27.79 44.79
C THR A 710 -10.31 -27.88 46.30
N ALA A 711 -11.38 -28.10 47.08
CA ALA A 711 -11.29 -28.39 48.51
C ALA A 711 -10.98 -29.88 48.80
N THR A 712 -11.06 -30.75 47.80
CA THR A 712 -10.93 -32.21 47.92
C THR A 712 -9.93 -32.76 46.90
N PRO A 713 -8.62 -32.50 47.06
CA PRO A 713 -7.60 -32.85 46.07
C PRO A 713 -7.45 -34.36 45.84
N ASP A 714 -7.84 -35.19 46.80
CA ASP A 714 -7.79 -36.65 46.73
C ASP A 714 -9.04 -37.28 46.09
N ALA A 715 -10.04 -36.46 45.70
CA ALA A 715 -11.22 -36.96 45.03
C ALA A 715 -10.85 -37.70 43.73
N ASN A 716 -11.63 -38.72 43.39
CA ASN A 716 -11.38 -39.61 42.25
C ASN A 716 -12.49 -39.57 41.21
N ASP A 717 -13.12 -38.42 41.04
CA ASP A 717 -14.05 -38.11 39.96
C ASP A 717 -13.29 -37.78 38.65
N ALA A 718 -14.03 -37.77 37.54
CA ALA A 718 -13.45 -37.59 36.20
C ALA A 718 -12.61 -36.30 36.06
N PRO A 719 -13.02 -35.13 36.61
CA PRO A 719 -12.24 -33.89 36.53
C PRO A 719 -10.90 -33.96 37.27
N HIS A 720 -10.84 -34.54 38.47
CA HIS A 720 -9.59 -34.69 39.24
C HIS A 720 -8.63 -35.69 38.60
N ARG A 721 -9.14 -36.77 37.99
CA ARG A 721 -8.30 -37.68 37.18
C ARG A 721 -7.73 -36.98 35.94
N ALA A 722 -8.53 -36.14 35.26
CA ALA A 722 -8.07 -35.37 34.11
C ALA A 722 -6.99 -34.35 34.50
N ALA A 723 -7.14 -33.68 35.65
CA ALA A 723 -6.12 -32.77 36.19
C ALA A 723 -4.78 -33.48 36.44
N ARG A 724 -4.80 -34.67 37.07
CA ARG A 724 -3.57 -35.47 37.28
C ARG A 724 -2.95 -35.96 35.98
N THR A 725 -3.78 -36.44 35.05
CA THR A 725 -3.33 -36.95 33.73
C THR A 725 -2.64 -35.86 32.92
N HIS A 726 -3.19 -34.65 32.93
CA HIS A 726 -2.63 -33.49 32.23
C HIS A 726 -1.60 -32.71 33.06
N GLN A 727 -1.25 -33.19 34.26
CA GLN A 727 -0.31 -32.55 35.18
C GLN A 727 -0.66 -31.09 35.50
N VAL A 728 -1.96 -30.76 35.53
CA VAL A 728 -2.45 -29.42 35.87
C VAL A 728 -2.39 -29.24 37.39
N PRO A 729 -1.77 -28.18 37.92
CA PRO A 729 -1.66 -27.95 39.35
C PRO A 729 -3.03 -27.87 40.04
N MET A 730 -3.22 -28.65 41.12
CA MET A 730 -4.41 -28.57 41.97
C MET A 730 -4.08 -27.76 43.22
N LEU A 731 -4.85 -26.72 43.46
CA LEU A 731 -4.62 -25.73 44.51
C LEU A 731 -5.78 -25.73 45.51
N ALA A 732 -5.45 -25.52 46.79
CA ALA A 732 -6.46 -25.20 47.79
C ALA A 732 -7.12 -23.85 47.46
N PRO A 733 -8.41 -23.63 47.81
CA PRO A 733 -9.16 -22.43 47.43
C PRO A 733 -8.45 -21.10 47.78
N GLY A 734 -7.89 -20.98 48.99
CA GLY A 734 -7.15 -19.79 49.41
C GLY A 734 -5.88 -19.50 48.60
N LEU A 735 -5.13 -20.55 48.23
CA LEU A 735 -3.93 -20.39 47.39
C LEU A 735 -4.30 -20.08 45.93
N ALA A 736 -5.40 -20.65 45.43
CA ALA A 736 -5.94 -20.33 44.13
C ALA A 736 -6.40 -18.86 44.06
N ARG A 737 -7.00 -18.34 45.13
CA ARG A 737 -7.37 -16.93 45.24
C ARG A 737 -6.15 -16.01 45.19
N GLN A 738 -5.11 -16.33 45.97
CA GLN A 738 -3.86 -15.56 45.94
C GLN A 738 -3.23 -15.52 44.54
N ARG A 739 -3.22 -16.66 43.83
CA ARG A 739 -2.71 -16.75 42.45
C ARG A 739 -3.52 -15.93 41.46
N LEU A 740 -4.85 -15.88 41.64
CA LEU A 740 -5.73 -15.05 40.83
C LEU A 740 -5.46 -13.56 41.09
N ASP A 741 -5.34 -13.14 42.36
CA ASP A 741 -5.07 -11.75 42.75
C ASP A 741 -3.67 -11.28 42.29
N GLU A 742 -2.67 -12.16 42.27
CA GLU A 742 -1.36 -11.89 41.66
C GLU A 742 -1.47 -11.69 40.14
N ALA A 743 -2.21 -12.56 39.45
CA ALA A 743 -2.41 -12.44 38.01
C ALA A 743 -3.16 -11.15 37.61
N ILE A 744 -4.14 -10.74 38.41
CA ILE A 744 -4.87 -9.47 38.22
C ILE A 744 -3.90 -8.29 38.35
N ARG A 745 -3.14 -8.21 39.45
CA ARG A 745 -2.17 -7.13 39.68
C ARG A 745 -1.10 -7.02 38.60
N ASP A 746 -0.56 -8.15 38.14
CA ASP A 746 0.43 -8.18 37.07
C ASP A 746 -0.15 -7.69 35.73
N ALA A 747 -1.41 -8.02 35.46
CA ALA A 747 -2.07 -7.67 34.22
C ALA A 747 -2.52 -6.18 34.22
N GLU A 748 -2.96 -5.66 35.38
CA GLU A 748 -3.18 -4.23 35.62
C GLU A 748 -1.91 -3.41 35.42
N LYS A 749 -0.80 -3.85 36.01
CA LYS A 749 0.51 -3.19 35.84
C LYS A 749 0.93 -3.14 34.38
N LYS A 750 0.80 -4.24 33.64
CA LYS A 750 1.12 -4.29 32.20
C LYS A 750 0.21 -3.40 31.37
N ALA A 751 -1.07 -3.29 31.72
CA ALA A 751 -1.99 -2.41 31.03
C ALA A 751 -1.64 -0.93 31.25
N LEU A 752 -1.28 -0.56 32.49
CA LEU A 752 -0.80 0.78 32.82
C LEU A 752 0.51 1.12 32.09
N GLU A 753 1.47 0.20 32.06
CA GLU A 753 2.72 0.36 31.30
C GLU A 753 2.48 0.54 29.79
N ARG A 754 1.52 -0.21 29.21
CA ARG A 754 1.11 -0.04 27.80
C ARG A 754 0.47 1.31 27.56
N GLN A 755 -0.44 1.74 28.45
CA GLN A 755 -1.09 3.04 28.35
C GLN A 755 -0.06 4.17 28.42
N HIS A 756 0.89 4.12 29.36
CA HIS A 756 1.99 5.08 29.44
C HIS A 756 2.83 5.09 28.15
N ALA A 757 3.17 3.92 27.60
CA ALA A 757 3.92 3.84 26.34
C ALA A 757 3.12 4.37 25.14
N ASP A 758 1.81 4.19 25.11
CA ASP A 758 0.92 4.74 24.09
C ASP A 758 0.80 6.26 24.22
N ASP A 759 0.65 6.77 25.43
CA ASP A 759 0.61 8.20 25.74
C ASP A 759 1.94 8.88 25.41
N GLU A 760 3.08 8.26 25.74
CA GLU A 760 4.41 8.75 25.36
C GLU A 760 4.58 8.75 23.82
N ARG A 761 4.15 7.69 23.14
CA ARG A 761 4.16 7.64 21.66
C ARG A 761 3.25 8.70 21.05
N ALA A 762 2.07 8.92 21.63
CA ALA A 762 1.13 9.96 21.20
C ALA A 762 1.73 11.36 21.41
N ALA A 763 2.33 11.62 22.58
CA ALA A 763 3.00 12.89 22.88
C ALA A 763 4.20 13.13 21.95
N GLN A 764 5.04 12.12 21.68
CA GLN A 764 6.14 12.22 20.71
C GLN A 764 5.63 12.48 19.29
N ARG A 765 4.53 11.84 18.88
CA ARG A 765 3.87 12.12 17.59
C ARG A 765 3.33 13.54 17.54
N MET A 766 2.65 14.01 18.59
CA MET A 766 2.12 15.37 18.68
C MET A 766 3.24 16.41 18.60
N ALA A 767 4.35 16.23 19.34
CA ALA A 767 5.50 17.13 19.30
C ALA A 767 6.19 17.15 17.92
N ARG A 768 6.28 15.99 17.26
CA ARG A 768 6.80 15.90 15.88
C ARG A 768 5.88 16.59 14.88
N ASP A 769 4.56 16.44 15.05
CA ASP A 769 3.54 17.00 14.17
C ASP A 769 3.32 18.51 14.40
N GLU A 770 3.56 19.03 15.61
CA GLU A 770 3.42 20.45 15.97
C GLU A 770 4.27 21.37 15.08
N TYR A 771 5.48 20.92 14.72
CA TYR A 771 6.37 21.62 13.79
C TYR A 771 5.81 21.76 12.36
N TRP A 772 4.85 20.91 11.97
CA TRP A 772 4.25 20.86 10.64
C TRP A 772 2.84 21.45 10.57
N ARG A 773 2.28 21.94 11.69
CA ARG A 773 0.92 22.47 11.70
C ARG A 773 0.86 23.85 11.02
N PRO A 774 -0.06 24.05 10.07
CA PRO A 774 -0.30 25.35 9.47
C PRO A 774 -0.82 26.33 10.54
N THR A 775 -0.39 27.58 10.45
CA THR A 775 -0.96 28.69 11.23
C THR A 775 -1.77 29.60 10.33
N TRP A 776 -2.78 30.28 10.88
CA TRP A 776 -3.50 31.30 10.11
C TRP A 776 -2.62 32.51 9.86
N ARG A 777 -2.60 33.00 8.62
CA ARG A 777 -1.91 34.25 8.31
C ARG A 777 -2.63 35.40 9.00
N PRO A 778 -1.92 36.35 9.64
CA PRO A 778 -2.54 37.54 10.23
C PRO A 778 -3.36 38.33 9.20
N THR A 779 -2.83 38.46 7.98
CA THR A 779 -3.50 39.08 6.84
C THR A 779 -3.59 38.06 5.71
N GLU A 780 -4.76 37.91 5.10
CA GLU A 780 -4.91 37.06 3.93
C GLU A 780 -4.16 37.68 2.74
N LEU A 781 -3.61 36.83 1.89
CA LEU A 781 -2.95 37.30 0.67
C LEU A 781 -4.00 37.68 -0.37
N ASP A 782 -3.80 38.80 -1.07
CA ASP A 782 -4.62 39.27 -2.18
C ASP A 782 -4.25 38.62 -3.51
N TYR A 783 -3.04 38.06 -3.62
CA TYR A 783 -2.57 37.22 -4.72
C TYR A 783 -2.52 35.73 -4.31
N ASP A 784 -2.55 34.84 -5.30
CA ASP A 784 -2.14 33.46 -5.08
C ASP A 784 -0.62 33.40 -5.12
N PRO A 785 0.07 33.15 -4.00
CA PRO A 785 1.52 33.07 -4.02
C PRO A 785 1.92 31.97 -5.01
N PRO A 786 2.94 32.21 -5.86
CA PRO A 786 3.41 31.19 -6.78
C PRO A 786 3.64 29.91 -5.97
N PRO A 787 3.26 28.75 -6.52
CA PRO A 787 3.39 27.49 -5.81
C PRO A 787 4.77 27.45 -5.19
N LEU A 788 4.83 27.25 -3.88
CA LEU A 788 6.12 27.13 -3.20
C LEU A 788 6.99 26.07 -3.90
N TYR A 789 6.38 25.12 -4.62
CA TYR A 789 7.00 24.23 -5.60
C TYR A 789 6.07 23.91 -6.79
N ASN A 790 6.50 24.23 -8.02
CA ASN A 790 5.98 23.61 -9.25
C ASN A 790 6.59 22.21 -9.33
N ASN A 791 5.82 21.15 -9.07
CA ASN A 791 6.12 19.79 -9.53
C ASN A 791 4.77 19.08 -9.73
N TYR A 792 4.41 18.92 -11.01
CA TYR A 792 3.55 17.84 -11.51
C TYR A 792 4.41 16.60 -11.71
#